data_AF-A0A7V6YY32-F1
#
_entry.id   AF-A0A7V6YY32-F1
#
_cell.length_a   1.000
_cell.length_b   1.000
_cell.length_c   1.000
_cell.angle_alpha   90.00
_cell.angle_beta   90.00
_cell.angle_gamma   90.00
#
_symmetry.space_group_name_H-M   'P 1'
#
loop_
_entity.id
_entity.type
_entity.pdbx_description
1 polymer ?
#
loop_
_entity_poly.entity_id
_entity_poly.type
_entity_poly.pdbx_seq_one_letter_code
_entity_poly.pdbx_strand_id
1 'polypeptide(L)'
;MVAPTGQPVCIRSAGAVLKAAFFAAQAARPAPVLIICHGAGEFKEHYFELCEYLSERGVACLAMDMRGHGESDGERYFVRIDDWVHDIRAAIDLLETMPDVDSRRIAAFGLSSGGTAVLEAAILDPRIRALVVLDATVRDSLPVATSASLRTLCAIGHVKRLLGRNDLRVSLRRMAAGLEMAADPDINRRLYSDPRCVDALEQFPFPGGAEAFFVDTLKRVCLIDVPTMVLWGEEDRVDPPETGRMLYEALRCEKELHVIPGNGHAGHVDRNRRQVFELTLQWLSKKLVPMSAGATVVPQVIESDEARALTRTRKWELLSPFLKEYGEEALAYSTLQQGLEYYVDRYGYVAYTTVQHPVFARRPRKIVFSNPVCAEADRPKLLANFLSRFPRAAFTCISERCARDLRAMGFKVNCIGYEVELPIQTYNTQGNWKELDMIKRSRNEARREGITIREERIGSIDPEELSALTKKWMLRKKVNDREIWIYARRLVLEDEEDVRRFVARDREGRLAGFVSYDPMYRDGQVYGYSATILRCDEERFGRLITAIHMVAMETFRAEGRQVMNLNLAPFMKLEQGVFNDDFACRLFFDLSARYGNDIYNFEGLAFHKSKYRGSEKSLYFASNNFWPANDVYLAFLSADITRSYFETVGRLLRGIFAGRRRRDPAGAA
;
A
#
# COMPACT_ATOMS: atom_id res chain seq x y z
N MET A 1 45.49 3.27 24.62
CA MET A 1 44.36 2.78 23.80
C MET A 1 43.11 2.91 24.64
N VAL A 2 42.23 3.85 24.30
CA VAL A 2 40.88 3.91 24.89
C VAL A 2 40.11 2.73 24.29
N ALA A 3 39.43 1.93 25.11
CA ALA A 3 38.62 0.82 24.63
C ALA A 3 37.56 1.33 23.64
N PRO A 4 37.21 0.57 22.57
CA PRO A 4 36.19 1.03 21.63
C PRO A 4 34.87 1.28 22.38
N THR A 5 34.29 2.45 22.15
CA THR A 5 33.03 2.90 22.77
C THR A 5 31.81 2.14 22.26
N GLY A 6 31.91 1.46 21.11
CA GLY A 6 30.84 0.66 20.52
C GLY A 6 30.63 -0.67 21.26
N GLN A 7 29.38 -0.94 21.64
CA GLN A 7 28.96 -2.20 22.25
C GLN A 7 28.96 -3.32 21.20
N PRO A 8 29.62 -4.46 21.42
CA PRO A 8 29.55 -5.60 20.50
C PRO A 8 28.12 -6.17 20.43
N VAL A 9 27.66 -6.43 19.21
CA VAL A 9 26.33 -6.97 18.92
C VAL A 9 26.44 -8.09 17.88
N CYS A 10 25.57 -9.09 17.98
CA CYS A 10 25.46 -10.18 17.00
C CYS A 10 24.12 -10.11 16.26
N ILE A 11 24.15 -10.23 14.94
CA ILE A 11 22.95 -10.26 14.08
C ILE A 11 22.84 -11.67 13.49
N ARG A 12 21.66 -12.28 13.56
CA ARG A 12 21.40 -13.59 12.94
C ARG A 12 20.76 -13.39 11.57
N SER A 13 21.40 -13.86 10.51
CA SER A 13 20.93 -13.68 9.14
C SER A 13 21.10 -14.97 8.34
N ALA A 14 20.00 -15.58 7.90
CA ALA A 14 19.98 -16.77 7.04
C ALA A 14 20.96 -17.90 7.44
N GLY A 15 21.11 -18.15 8.75
CA GLY A 15 22.00 -19.19 9.30
C GLY A 15 23.44 -18.73 9.59
N ALA A 16 23.82 -17.51 9.24
CA ALA A 16 25.08 -16.88 9.61
C ALA A 16 24.90 -15.96 10.83
N VAL A 17 25.96 -15.81 11.63
CA VAL A 17 26.06 -14.79 12.68
C VAL A 17 27.01 -13.68 12.21
N LEU A 18 26.47 -12.47 12.09
CA LEU A 18 27.26 -11.28 11.79
C LEU A 18 27.68 -10.58 13.07
N LYS A 19 28.86 -9.97 13.05
CA LYS A 19 29.43 -9.20 14.15
C LYS A 19 29.32 -7.71 13.82
N ALA A 20 28.80 -6.96 14.78
CA ALA A 20 28.61 -5.53 14.66
C ALA A 20 29.03 -4.81 15.95
N ALA A 21 29.26 -3.51 15.84
CA ALA A 21 29.46 -2.62 16.97
C ALA A 21 28.34 -1.56 16.96
N PHE A 22 27.60 -1.46 18.06
CA PHE A 22 26.52 -0.50 18.25
C PHE A 22 26.98 0.68 19.09
N PHE A 23 26.83 1.88 18.56
CA PHE A 23 27.18 3.14 19.20
C PHE A 23 25.88 3.88 19.54
N ALA A 24 25.50 3.85 20.82
CA ALA A 24 24.29 4.49 21.30
C ALA A 24 24.40 6.02 21.26
N ALA A 25 23.34 6.72 20.88
CA ALA A 25 23.30 8.18 20.92
C ALA A 25 23.33 8.72 22.36
N GLN A 26 24.09 9.78 22.60
CA GLN A 26 24.36 10.29 23.96
C GLN A 26 23.22 11.12 24.58
N ALA A 27 22.28 11.68 23.81
CA ALA A 27 21.30 12.65 24.34
C ALA A 27 19.84 12.48 23.89
N ALA A 28 19.56 11.93 22.70
CA ALA A 28 18.19 11.78 22.18
C ALA A 28 17.81 10.30 22.12
N ARG A 29 16.81 9.87 22.89
CA ARG A 29 16.28 8.49 22.86
C ARG A 29 14.74 8.51 22.79
N PRO A 30 14.11 7.68 21.93
CA PRO A 30 14.73 6.81 20.93
C PRO A 30 15.40 7.62 19.80
N ALA A 31 16.59 7.19 19.37
CA ALA A 31 17.45 7.92 18.44
C ALA A 31 17.26 7.48 16.98
N PRO A 32 17.43 8.36 15.98
CA PRO A 32 17.67 7.89 14.62
C PRO A 32 18.94 7.05 14.58
N VAL A 33 19.02 6.08 13.67
CA VAL A 33 20.17 5.16 13.56
C VAL A 33 20.69 5.05 12.13
N LEU A 34 22.02 4.97 11.98
CA LEU A 34 22.72 4.70 10.73
C LEU A 34 23.34 3.29 10.76
N ILE A 35 22.89 2.41 9.86
CA ILE A 35 23.58 1.14 9.59
C ILE A 35 24.77 1.45 8.68
N ILE A 36 25.96 0.93 8.98
CA ILE A 36 27.17 1.17 8.20
C ILE A 36 27.69 -0.15 7.64
N CYS A 37 27.78 -0.20 6.31
CA CYS A 37 28.24 -1.35 5.53
C CYS A 37 29.57 -1.01 4.84
N HIS A 38 30.64 -1.73 5.19
CA HIS A 38 31.97 -1.51 4.63
C HIS A 38 32.12 -2.06 3.20
N GLY A 39 33.20 -1.65 2.51
CA GLY A 39 33.56 -2.16 1.18
C GLY A 39 34.16 -3.57 1.19
N ALA A 40 34.39 -4.15 0.02
CA ALA A 40 35.07 -5.45 -0.08
C ALA A 40 36.48 -5.39 0.51
N GLY A 41 36.83 -6.35 1.38
CA GLY A 41 38.15 -6.40 2.03
C GLY A 41 38.36 -5.39 3.18
N GLU A 42 37.32 -4.67 3.59
CA GLU A 42 37.33 -3.77 4.75
C GLU A 42 36.67 -4.38 5.99
N PHE A 43 36.64 -3.60 7.08
CA PHE A 43 36.17 -4.00 8.41
C PHE A 43 35.43 -2.85 9.09
N LYS A 44 34.51 -3.19 10.00
CA LYS A 44 33.71 -2.23 10.75
C LYS A 44 34.53 -1.20 11.52
N GLU A 45 35.74 -1.54 11.97
CA GLU A 45 36.60 -0.63 12.76
C GLU A 45 37.04 0.61 11.99
N HIS A 46 37.08 0.56 10.65
CA HIS A 46 37.44 1.74 9.83
C HIS A 46 36.41 2.87 9.96
N TYR A 47 35.20 2.56 10.45
CA TYR A 47 34.08 3.49 10.56
C TYR A 47 33.86 3.99 11.98
N PHE A 48 34.63 3.54 12.97
CA PHE A 48 34.38 3.88 14.37
C PHE A 48 34.49 5.38 14.65
N GLU A 49 35.41 6.10 13.99
CA GLU A 49 35.51 7.55 14.13
C GLU A 49 34.25 8.28 13.61
N LEU A 50 33.64 7.79 12.52
CA LEU A 50 32.36 8.30 12.02
C LEU A 50 31.22 7.97 13.00
N CYS A 51 31.17 6.74 13.51
CA CYS A 51 30.18 6.32 14.50
C CYS A 51 30.23 7.16 15.77
N GLU A 52 31.43 7.42 16.30
CA GLU A 52 31.64 8.26 17.48
C GLU A 52 31.19 9.69 17.19
N TYR A 53 31.60 10.26 16.06
CA TYR A 53 31.19 11.60 15.65
C TYR A 53 29.66 11.78 15.58
N LEU A 54 28.95 10.81 14.99
CA LEU A 54 27.49 10.83 14.83
C LEU A 54 26.74 10.55 16.13
N SER A 55 27.20 9.59 16.94
CA SER A 55 26.56 9.19 18.20
C SER A 55 26.65 10.28 19.28
N GLU A 56 27.76 11.00 19.34
CA GLU A 56 27.90 12.24 20.13
C GLU A 56 26.91 13.33 19.71
N ARG A 57 26.42 13.29 18.46
CA ARG A 57 25.54 14.31 17.85
C ARG A 57 24.10 13.82 17.65
N GLY A 58 23.72 12.76 18.37
CA GLY A 58 22.32 12.32 18.48
C GLY A 58 21.88 11.29 17.43
N VAL A 59 22.80 10.71 16.66
CA VAL A 59 22.50 9.64 15.70
C VAL A 59 23.21 8.35 16.12
N ALA A 60 22.46 7.32 16.50
CA ALA A 60 23.03 6.01 16.82
C ALA A 60 23.67 5.39 15.57
N CYS A 61 24.67 4.52 15.74
CA CYS A 61 25.32 3.84 14.61
C CYS A 61 25.44 2.34 14.85
N LEU A 62 25.26 1.55 13.80
CA LEU A 62 25.52 0.11 13.80
C LEU A 62 26.52 -0.20 12.68
N ALA A 63 27.80 -0.31 13.03
CA ALA A 63 28.84 -0.69 12.08
C ALA A 63 28.99 -2.21 12.05
N MET A 64 28.84 -2.81 10.87
CA MET A 64 28.79 -4.26 10.71
C MET A 64 30.01 -4.76 9.94
N ASP A 65 30.56 -5.89 10.35
CA ASP A 65 31.36 -6.71 9.44
C ASP A 65 30.40 -7.43 8.51
N MET A 66 30.48 -7.14 7.22
CA MET A 66 29.68 -7.82 6.20
C MET A 66 30.06 -9.30 6.15
N ARG A 67 29.10 -10.16 5.81
CA ARG A 67 29.32 -11.62 5.76
C ARG A 67 30.57 -11.98 4.96
N GLY A 68 31.36 -12.92 5.49
CA GLY A 68 32.66 -13.32 4.95
C GLY A 68 33.83 -12.40 5.31
N HIS A 69 33.59 -11.29 6.02
CA HIS A 69 34.61 -10.32 6.43
C HIS A 69 34.69 -10.17 7.95
N GLY A 70 35.80 -9.60 8.41
CA GLY A 70 36.08 -9.36 9.82
C GLY A 70 35.80 -10.57 10.70
N GLU A 71 34.96 -10.39 11.71
CA GLU A 71 34.57 -11.43 12.66
C GLU A 71 33.25 -12.13 12.30
N SER A 72 32.59 -11.72 11.21
CA SER A 72 31.33 -12.30 10.74
C SER A 72 31.51 -13.66 10.08
N ASP A 73 30.51 -14.52 10.26
CA ASP A 73 30.44 -15.82 9.57
C ASP A 73 30.37 -15.66 8.05
N GLY A 74 30.55 -16.78 7.34
CA GLY A 74 30.46 -16.87 5.88
C GLY A 74 31.77 -17.33 5.22
N GLU A 75 31.70 -17.60 3.92
CA GLU A 75 32.90 -17.92 3.15
C GLU A 75 33.82 -16.69 3.09
N ARG A 76 35.08 -16.85 3.51
CA ARG A 76 36.01 -15.73 3.66
C ARG A 76 36.16 -14.93 2.36
N TYR A 77 35.98 -13.61 2.47
CA TYR A 77 36.13 -12.62 1.40
C TYR A 77 35.16 -12.77 0.23
N PHE A 78 34.08 -13.53 0.41
CA PHE A 78 33.01 -13.56 -0.57
C PHE A 78 32.25 -12.23 -0.53
N VAL A 79 31.91 -11.72 -1.71
CA VAL A 79 31.08 -10.55 -1.90
C VAL A 79 29.89 -11.02 -2.71
N ARG A 80 28.76 -11.22 -2.02
CA ARG A 80 27.49 -11.64 -2.59
C ARG A 80 26.47 -10.62 -2.14
N ILE A 81 26.14 -9.68 -3.03
CA ILE A 81 25.28 -8.53 -2.75
C ILE A 81 23.91 -8.99 -2.26
N ASP A 82 23.36 -10.06 -2.82
CA ASP A 82 22.10 -10.64 -2.32
C ASP A 82 22.21 -11.07 -0.84
N ASP A 83 23.31 -11.73 -0.44
CA ASP A 83 23.53 -12.13 0.95
C ASP A 83 23.68 -10.89 1.85
N TRP A 84 24.45 -9.89 1.41
CA TRP A 84 24.66 -8.63 2.13
C TRP A 84 23.37 -7.82 2.27
N VAL A 85 22.47 -7.86 1.29
CA VAL A 85 21.14 -7.27 1.37
C VAL A 85 20.28 -7.99 2.43
N HIS A 86 20.32 -9.32 2.50
CA HIS A 86 19.64 -10.06 3.58
C HIS A 86 20.22 -9.70 4.95
N ASP A 87 21.54 -9.52 5.04
CA ASP A 87 22.24 -9.11 6.25
C ASP A 87 21.83 -7.72 6.74
N ILE A 88 21.74 -6.74 5.84
CA ILE A 88 21.23 -5.40 6.15
C ILE A 88 19.80 -5.48 6.69
N ARG A 89 18.93 -6.29 6.08
CA ARG A 89 17.54 -6.46 6.52
C ARG A 89 17.45 -7.10 7.91
N ALA A 90 18.29 -8.10 8.19
CA ALA A 90 18.39 -8.70 9.52
C ALA A 90 18.92 -7.70 10.57
N ALA A 91 19.80 -6.79 10.17
CA ALA A 91 20.26 -5.70 11.03
C ALA A 91 19.12 -4.72 11.35
N ILE A 92 18.27 -4.40 10.37
CA ILE A 92 17.05 -3.61 10.59
C ILE A 92 16.12 -4.34 11.57
N ASP A 93 15.86 -5.63 11.37
CA ASP A 93 15.01 -6.43 12.27
C ASP A 93 15.52 -6.38 13.71
N LEU A 94 16.83 -6.48 13.91
CA LEU A 94 17.45 -6.35 15.23
C LEU A 94 17.25 -4.96 15.83
N LEU A 95 17.50 -3.90 15.05
CA LEU A 95 17.37 -2.51 15.49
C LEU A 95 15.94 -2.16 15.90
N GLU A 96 14.92 -2.74 15.26
CA GLU A 96 13.51 -2.56 15.64
C GLU A 96 13.19 -3.10 17.05
N THR A 97 14.03 -4.00 17.58
CA THR A 97 13.89 -4.53 18.94
C THR A 97 14.62 -3.71 20.01
N MET A 98 15.46 -2.74 19.60
CA MET A 98 16.27 -1.96 20.52
C MET A 98 15.51 -0.71 21.03
N PRO A 99 15.30 -0.56 22.35
CA PRO A 99 14.52 0.57 22.89
C PRO A 99 15.20 1.94 22.70
N ASP A 100 16.52 1.96 22.52
CA ASP A 100 17.30 3.18 22.31
C ASP A 100 17.22 3.68 20.84
N VAL A 101 16.59 2.92 19.95
CA VAL A 101 16.49 3.19 18.51
C VAL A 101 15.06 3.55 18.13
N ASP A 102 14.90 4.61 17.34
CA ASP A 102 13.62 4.93 16.69
C ASP A 102 13.55 4.18 15.36
N SER A 103 12.82 3.06 15.36
CA SER A 103 12.63 2.18 14.19
C SER A 103 12.08 2.90 12.96
N ARG A 104 11.46 4.07 13.15
CA ARG A 104 10.92 4.90 12.06
C ARG A 104 11.97 5.80 11.41
N ARG A 105 13.20 5.82 11.93
CA ARG A 105 14.29 6.71 11.52
C ARG A 105 15.61 5.94 11.34
N ILE A 106 15.54 4.88 10.54
CA ILE A 106 16.71 4.06 10.15
C ILE A 106 17.25 4.56 8.81
N ALA A 107 18.55 4.81 8.74
CA ALA A 107 19.28 5.12 7.51
C ALA A 107 20.37 4.08 7.27
N ALA A 108 20.90 4.05 6.05
CA ALA A 108 22.04 3.20 5.72
C ALA A 108 23.16 4.00 5.03
N PHE A 109 24.39 3.69 5.40
CA PHE A 109 25.63 4.17 4.82
C PHE A 109 26.37 2.99 4.20
N GLY A 110 26.88 3.15 2.98
CA GLY A 110 27.69 2.13 2.34
C GLY A 110 28.87 2.70 1.57
N LEU A 111 30.04 2.07 1.73
CA LEU A 111 31.23 2.32 0.91
C LEU A 111 31.37 1.26 -0.19
N SER A 112 31.72 1.64 -1.43
CA SER A 112 32.12 0.68 -2.47
C SER A 112 31.07 -0.43 -2.66
N SER A 113 31.42 -1.72 -2.49
CA SER A 113 30.46 -2.85 -2.51
C SER A 113 29.39 -2.78 -1.41
N GLY A 114 29.71 -2.18 -0.26
CA GLY A 114 28.73 -1.84 0.77
C GLY A 114 27.75 -0.77 0.30
N GLY A 115 28.20 0.17 -0.54
CA GLY A 115 27.38 1.12 -1.27
C GLY A 115 26.39 0.44 -2.21
N THR A 116 26.85 -0.55 -2.97
CA THR A 116 26.00 -1.42 -3.80
C THR A 116 24.93 -2.11 -2.95
N ALA A 117 25.34 -2.70 -1.82
CA ALA A 117 24.45 -3.44 -0.94
C ALA A 117 23.36 -2.56 -0.31
N VAL A 118 23.68 -1.34 0.15
CA VAL A 118 22.66 -0.45 0.72
C VAL A 118 21.70 0.11 -0.34
N LEU A 119 22.16 0.32 -1.58
CA LEU A 119 21.30 0.68 -2.71
C LEU A 119 20.31 -0.44 -3.04
N GLU A 120 20.79 -1.67 -3.19
CA GLU A 120 19.93 -2.83 -3.48
C GLU A 120 19.00 -3.15 -2.29
N ALA A 121 19.45 -2.96 -1.05
CA ALA A 121 18.61 -3.14 0.13
C ALA A 121 17.46 -2.13 0.17
N ALA A 122 17.70 -0.87 -0.19
CA ALA A 122 16.67 0.16 -0.22
C ALA A 122 15.61 -0.04 -1.31
N ILE A 123 15.92 -0.80 -2.36
CA ILE A 123 14.90 -1.22 -3.36
C ILE A 123 13.90 -2.20 -2.72
N LEU A 124 14.35 -3.01 -1.76
CA LEU A 124 13.57 -4.11 -1.20
C LEU A 124 12.98 -3.83 0.18
N ASP A 125 13.58 -2.94 0.97
CA ASP A 125 13.19 -2.70 2.35
C ASP A 125 12.78 -1.23 2.60
N PRO A 126 11.46 -0.96 2.73
CA PRO A 126 10.93 0.40 2.86
C PRO A 126 11.22 1.05 4.23
N ARG A 127 11.79 0.30 5.17
CA ARG A 127 12.18 0.78 6.51
C ARG A 127 13.40 1.69 6.46
N ILE A 128 14.23 1.60 5.42
CA ILE A 128 15.33 2.55 5.19
C ILE A 128 14.74 3.90 4.77
N ARG A 129 15.07 4.96 5.51
CA ARG A 129 14.49 6.30 5.36
C ARG A 129 15.43 7.31 4.70
N ALA A 130 16.72 7.04 4.71
CA ALA A 130 17.72 7.83 4.01
C ALA A 130 18.92 6.94 3.67
N LEU A 131 19.57 7.25 2.54
CA LEU A 131 20.82 6.63 2.12
C LEU A 131 21.96 7.64 2.06
N VAL A 132 23.15 7.19 2.44
CA VAL A 132 24.42 7.83 2.15
C VAL A 132 25.31 6.81 1.45
N VAL A 133 25.66 7.06 0.21
CA VAL A 133 26.55 6.18 -0.56
C VAL A 133 27.86 6.91 -0.79
N LEU A 134 28.96 6.31 -0.34
CA LEU A 134 30.31 6.82 -0.51
C LEU A 134 31.02 5.93 -1.53
N ASP A 135 31.54 6.53 -2.61
CA ASP A 135 32.44 5.86 -3.56
C ASP A 135 31.92 4.47 -4.01
N ALA A 136 30.63 4.37 -4.35
CA ALA A 136 29.92 3.09 -4.51
C ALA A 136 30.22 2.39 -5.84
N THR A 137 30.49 1.08 -5.80
CA THR A 137 30.68 0.28 -7.02
C THR A 137 29.30 -0.07 -7.60
N VAL A 138 28.88 0.61 -8.68
CA VAL A 138 27.54 0.41 -9.27
C VAL A 138 27.56 -0.17 -10.69
N ARG A 139 28.76 -0.33 -11.25
CA ARG A 139 29.02 -0.88 -12.58
C ARG A 139 30.46 -1.41 -12.68
N ASP A 140 30.76 -2.16 -13.74
CA ASP A 140 32.15 -2.45 -14.15
C ASP A 140 32.83 -1.14 -14.62
N SER A 141 33.83 -0.71 -13.85
CA SER A 141 34.66 0.50 -14.05
C SER A 141 36.11 0.16 -14.43
N LEU A 142 36.47 -1.13 -14.47
CA LEU A 142 37.84 -1.57 -14.71
C LEU A 142 38.26 -1.46 -16.20
N PRO A 143 39.57 -1.30 -16.48
CA PRO A 143 40.07 -1.41 -17.85
C PRO A 143 39.71 -2.75 -18.49
N VAL A 144 39.39 -2.74 -19.79
CA VAL A 144 38.91 -3.92 -20.55
C VAL A 144 39.82 -5.13 -20.39
N ALA A 145 41.14 -4.96 -20.44
CA ALA A 145 42.10 -6.04 -20.27
C ALA A 145 42.07 -6.65 -18.85
N THR A 146 41.92 -5.81 -17.82
CA THR A 146 41.80 -6.24 -16.43
C THR A 146 40.47 -6.97 -16.21
N SER A 147 39.36 -6.40 -16.69
CA SER A 147 38.03 -7.03 -16.61
C SER A 147 38.03 -8.41 -17.31
N ALA A 148 38.62 -8.52 -18.51
CA ALA A 148 38.76 -9.80 -19.21
C ALA A 148 39.57 -10.82 -18.39
N SER A 149 40.70 -10.41 -17.81
CA SER A 149 41.56 -11.28 -16.99
C SER A 149 40.83 -11.79 -15.75
N LEU A 150 40.13 -10.92 -15.02
CA LEU A 150 39.35 -11.29 -13.85
C LEU A 150 38.16 -12.19 -14.20
N ARG A 151 37.49 -11.97 -15.35
CA ARG A 151 36.44 -12.87 -15.86
C ARG A 151 36.98 -14.25 -16.22
N THR A 152 38.19 -14.34 -16.77
CA THR A 152 38.87 -15.63 -16.98
C THR A 152 39.13 -16.34 -15.66
N LEU A 153 39.59 -15.64 -14.62
CA LEU A 153 39.74 -16.21 -13.28
C LEU A 153 38.41 -16.70 -12.71
N CYS A 154 37.31 -15.97 -12.91
CA CYS A 154 35.97 -16.42 -12.55
C CYS A 154 35.59 -17.72 -13.27
N ALA A 155 35.82 -17.81 -14.59
CA ALA A 155 35.53 -19.00 -15.37
C ALA A 155 36.33 -20.22 -14.89
N ILE A 156 37.64 -20.05 -14.61
CA ILE A 156 38.49 -21.09 -14.02
C ILE A 156 37.96 -21.49 -12.63
N GLY A 157 37.58 -20.52 -11.82
CA GLY A 157 36.97 -20.71 -10.51
C GLY A 157 35.68 -21.54 -10.56
N HIS A 158 34.78 -21.22 -11.50
CA HIS A 158 33.56 -22.00 -11.74
C HIS A 158 33.86 -23.45 -12.11
N VAL A 159 34.82 -23.70 -13.01
CA VAL A 159 35.25 -25.06 -13.37
C VAL A 159 35.80 -25.80 -12.14
N LYS A 160 36.65 -25.14 -11.34
CA LYS A 160 37.20 -25.70 -10.10
C LYS A 160 36.08 -26.08 -9.11
N ARG A 161 35.05 -25.22 -8.97
CA ARG A 161 33.90 -25.47 -8.09
C ARG A 161 33.03 -26.64 -8.56
N LEU A 162 32.81 -26.77 -9.87
CA LEU A 162 32.10 -27.91 -10.47
C LEU A 162 32.81 -29.24 -10.22
N LEU A 163 34.13 -29.22 -10.05
CA LEU A 163 34.94 -30.39 -9.68
C LEU A 163 34.93 -30.69 -8.17
N GLY A 164 34.00 -30.10 -7.41
CA GLY A 164 33.84 -30.33 -5.98
C GLY A 164 34.92 -29.69 -5.09
N ARG A 165 35.65 -28.70 -5.62
CA ARG A 165 36.71 -27.97 -4.88
C ARG A 165 36.23 -26.57 -4.49
N ASN A 166 36.90 -25.95 -3.52
CA ASN A 166 36.63 -24.55 -3.13
C ASN A 166 37.00 -23.57 -4.25
N ASP A 167 36.49 -22.34 -4.17
CA ASP A 167 36.80 -21.23 -5.07
C ASP A 167 38.31 -21.05 -5.33
N LEU A 168 38.66 -20.51 -6.50
CA LEU A 168 40.03 -20.17 -6.84
C LEU A 168 40.47 -18.98 -5.98
N ARG A 169 41.56 -19.12 -5.22
CA ARG A 169 42.12 -18.06 -4.38
C ARG A 169 43.32 -17.45 -5.10
N VAL A 170 43.26 -16.16 -5.38
CA VAL A 170 44.31 -15.43 -6.12
C VAL A 170 44.70 -14.19 -5.34
N SER A 171 46.01 -13.96 -5.21
CA SER A 171 46.52 -12.74 -4.60
C SER A 171 46.35 -11.56 -5.56
N LEU A 172 45.57 -10.57 -5.13
CA LEU A 172 45.41 -9.28 -5.80
C LEU A 172 46.35 -8.21 -5.23
N ARG A 173 47.22 -8.54 -4.28
CA ARG A 173 48.08 -7.57 -3.58
C ARG A 173 48.92 -6.70 -4.52
N ARG A 174 49.49 -7.28 -5.59
CA ARG A 174 50.27 -6.50 -6.59
C ARG A 174 49.39 -5.57 -7.41
N MET A 175 48.17 -5.98 -7.72
CA MET A 175 47.19 -5.16 -8.44
C MET A 175 46.73 -4.00 -7.55
N ALA A 176 46.40 -4.30 -6.29
CA ALA A 176 45.95 -3.31 -5.31
C ALA A 176 47.05 -2.31 -4.92
N ALA A 177 48.33 -2.71 -4.87
CA ALA A 177 49.43 -1.79 -4.58
C ALA A 177 49.62 -0.67 -5.63
N GLY A 178 49.02 -0.81 -6.81
CA GLY A 178 49.00 0.23 -7.85
C GLY A 178 47.73 1.09 -7.86
N LEU A 179 46.77 0.82 -6.97
CA LEU A 179 45.56 1.60 -6.78
C LEU A 179 45.69 2.40 -5.48
N GLU A 180 45.29 3.66 -5.48
CA GLU A 180 45.33 4.51 -4.29
C GLU A 180 43.91 4.58 -3.72
N MET A 181 43.70 4.02 -2.51
CA MET A 181 42.41 4.05 -1.80
C MET A 181 42.14 5.42 -1.20
N ALA A 182 43.18 6.18 -0.88
CA ALA A 182 43.11 7.52 -0.31
C ALA A 182 44.01 8.47 -1.12
N ALA A 183 43.70 9.77 -1.11
CA ALA A 183 44.58 10.80 -1.63
C ALA A 183 45.82 10.99 -0.72
N ASP A 184 45.71 10.70 0.58
CA ASP A 184 46.84 10.69 1.51
C ASP A 184 47.70 9.40 1.39
N PRO A 185 48.99 9.51 1.01
CA PRO A 185 49.89 8.36 0.93
C PRO A 185 50.11 7.62 2.24
N ASP A 186 50.04 8.31 3.39
CA ASP A 186 50.22 7.66 4.70
C ASP A 186 48.98 6.86 5.12
N ILE A 187 47.80 7.24 4.61
CA ILE A 187 46.57 6.43 4.76
C ILE A 187 46.66 5.17 3.90
N ASN A 188 47.07 5.30 2.63
CA ASN A 188 47.33 4.13 1.78
C ASN A 188 48.34 3.18 2.43
N ARG A 189 49.45 3.71 2.97
CA ARG A 189 50.47 2.89 3.65
C ARG A 189 49.86 2.12 4.83
N ARG A 190 49.00 2.78 5.64
CA ARG A 190 48.32 2.14 6.77
C ARG A 190 47.38 1.03 6.29
N LEU A 191 46.48 1.31 5.35
CA LEU A 191 45.53 0.34 4.80
C LEU A 191 46.23 -0.88 4.20
N TYR A 192 47.27 -0.67 3.39
CA TYR A 192 48.04 -1.77 2.78
C TYR A 192 49.02 -2.48 3.72
N SER A 193 49.14 -2.00 4.95
CA SER A 193 49.92 -2.65 6.01
C SER A 193 49.05 -3.32 7.09
N ASP A 194 47.74 -3.05 7.12
CA ASP A 194 46.82 -3.76 8.04
C ASP A 194 46.82 -5.25 7.66
N PRO A 195 47.23 -6.15 8.57
CA PRO A 195 47.28 -7.58 8.29
C PRO A 195 45.96 -8.15 7.78
N ARG A 196 44.82 -7.60 8.21
CA ARG A 196 43.49 -8.05 7.80
C ARG A 196 43.18 -7.64 6.36
N CYS A 197 43.53 -6.42 5.97
CA CYS A 197 43.40 -5.96 4.58
C CYS A 197 44.36 -6.72 3.65
N VAL A 198 45.59 -6.97 4.10
CA VAL A 198 46.57 -7.77 3.35
C VAL A 198 46.05 -9.18 3.13
N ASP A 199 45.51 -9.83 4.17
CA ASP A 199 44.96 -11.19 4.05
C ASP A 199 43.77 -11.25 3.07
N ALA A 200 42.88 -10.24 3.11
CA ALA A 200 41.76 -10.13 2.16
C ALA A 200 42.24 -10.02 0.71
N LEU A 201 43.30 -9.25 0.46
CA LEU A 201 43.91 -9.10 -0.87
C LEU A 201 44.69 -10.35 -1.30
N GLU A 202 45.32 -11.06 -0.38
CA GLU A 202 46.11 -12.26 -0.69
C GLU A 202 45.22 -13.47 -1.00
N GLN A 203 44.02 -13.53 -0.42
CA GLN A 203 43.11 -14.67 -0.52
C GLN A 203 41.83 -14.36 -1.31
N PHE A 204 41.89 -13.46 -2.29
CA PHE A 204 40.68 -13.04 -3.01
C PHE A 204 40.02 -14.22 -3.77
N PRO A 205 38.72 -14.49 -3.56
CA PRO A 205 38.03 -15.62 -4.18
C PRO A 205 37.47 -15.31 -5.57
N PHE A 206 37.67 -16.24 -6.50
CA PHE A 206 37.01 -16.27 -7.80
C PHE A 206 36.21 -17.58 -7.95
N PRO A 207 34.90 -17.51 -8.26
CA PRO A 207 34.08 -16.32 -8.52
C PRO A 207 33.52 -15.60 -7.27
N GLY A 208 33.74 -16.10 -6.05
CA GLY A 208 33.02 -15.68 -4.85
C GLY A 208 33.14 -14.20 -4.45
N GLY A 209 34.18 -13.49 -4.89
CA GLY A 209 34.37 -12.06 -4.71
C GLY A 209 34.08 -11.23 -5.96
N ALA A 210 33.57 -11.83 -7.04
CA ALA A 210 33.42 -11.18 -8.34
C ALA A 210 32.49 -9.96 -8.32
N GLU A 211 31.47 -9.96 -7.45
CA GLU A 211 30.54 -8.84 -7.31
C GLU A 211 31.18 -7.61 -6.64
N ALA A 212 32.44 -7.70 -6.16
CA ALA A 212 33.23 -6.53 -5.82
C ALA A 212 33.61 -5.68 -7.04
N PHE A 213 33.55 -6.25 -8.26
CA PHE A 213 33.92 -5.57 -9.51
C PHE A 213 32.79 -5.58 -10.53
N PHE A 214 32.01 -6.67 -10.56
CA PHE A 214 31.05 -6.95 -11.63
C PHE A 214 29.62 -6.89 -11.11
N VAL A 215 29.10 -5.66 -11.04
CA VAL A 215 27.70 -5.35 -10.74
C VAL A 215 27.11 -4.42 -11.80
N ASP A 216 25.79 -4.28 -11.82
CA ASP A 216 25.07 -3.37 -12.73
C ASP A 216 23.83 -2.80 -12.03
N THR A 217 24.07 -2.21 -10.86
CA THR A 217 23.02 -1.65 -10.01
C THR A 217 22.43 -0.38 -10.62
N LEU A 218 23.15 0.31 -11.52
CA LEU A 218 22.64 1.48 -12.27
C LEU A 218 21.30 1.19 -13.01
N LYS A 219 21.06 -0.03 -13.46
CA LYS A 219 19.78 -0.41 -14.10
C LYS A 219 18.58 -0.41 -13.16
N ARG A 220 18.83 -0.45 -11.85
CA ARG A 220 17.80 -0.68 -10.82
C ARG A 220 17.65 0.48 -9.85
N VAL A 221 18.65 1.36 -9.73
CA VAL A 221 18.59 2.51 -8.80
C VAL A 221 17.43 3.47 -9.08
N CYS A 222 16.84 3.46 -10.29
CA CYS A 222 15.63 4.22 -10.57
C CYS A 222 14.38 3.73 -9.80
N LEU A 223 14.45 2.57 -9.15
CA LEU A 223 13.43 1.99 -8.27
C LEU A 223 13.58 2.46 -6.82
N ILE A 224 14.66 3.15 -6.48
CA ILE A 224 14.89 3.66 -5.13
C ILE A 224 14.02 4.91 -4.94
N ASP A 225 13.06 4.83 -4.02
CA ASP A 225 12.22 5.95 -3.57
C ASP A 225 12.79 6.65 -2.32
N VAL A 226 13.84 6.09 -1.71
CA VAL A 226 14.47 6.60 -0.50
C VAL A 226 15.36 7.79 -0.84
N PRO A 227 15.28 8.93 -0.12
CA PRO A 227 16.22 10.03 -0.30
C PRO A 227 17.67 9.54 -0.24
N THR A 228 18.47 9.86 -1.25
CA THR A 228 19.83 9.34 -1.40
C THR A 228 20.87 10.45 -1.59
N MET A 229 21.87 10.50 -0.71
CA MET A 229 23.04 11.36 -0.89
C MET A 229 24.20 10.54 -1.47
N VAL A 230 24.74 11.02 -2.58
CA VAL A 230 25.93 10.48 -3.23
C VAL A 230 27.13 11.31 -2.81
N LEU A 231 28.07 10.69 -2.11
CA LEU A 231 29.36 11.26 -1.75
C LEU A 231 30.45 10.58 -2.57
N TRP A 232 31.37 11.36 -3.12
CA TRP A 232 32.45 10.81 -3.94
C TRP A 232 33.77 11.55 -3.71
N GLY A 233 34.90 10.85 -3.65
CA GLY A 233 36.23 11.45 -3.68
C GLY A 233 36.58 11.96 -5.08
N GLU A 234 37.05 13.20 -5.20
CA GLU A 234 37.48 13.76 -6.50
C GLU A 234 38.65 13.00 -7.12
N GLU A 235 39.52 12.45 -6.27
CA GLU A 235 40.73 11.72 -6.66
C GLU A 235 40.52 10.19 -6.66
N ASP A 236 39.27 9.71 -6.62
CA ASP A 236 38.98 8.28 -6.67
C ASP A 236 39.44 7.66 -8.01
N ARG A 237 40.42 6.76 -7.93
CA ARG A 237 40.96 6.00 -9.08
C ARG A 237 40.50 4.54 -9.11
N VAL A 238 39.77 4.09 -8.09
CA VAL A 238 39.18 2.75 -8.01
C VAL A 238 37.82 2.78 -8.71
N ASP A 239 36.94 3.69 -8.28
CA ASP A 239 35.65 3.95 -8.91
C ASP A 239 35.56 5.44 -9.27
N PRO A 240 35.89 5.84 -10.51
CA PRO A 240 36.03 7.25 -10.87
C PRO A 240 34.77 8.10 -10.59
N PRO A 241 34.91 9.41 -10.27
CA PRO A 241 33.79 10.31 -9.96
C PRO A 241 32.68 10.34 -11.02
N GLU A 242 33.01 10.05 -12.28
CA GLU A 242 32.04 9.91 -13.37
C GLU A 242 30.98 8.85 -13.05
N THR A 243 31.38 7.75 -12.39
CA THR A 243 30.47 6.70 -11.94
C THR A 243 29.48 7.22 -10.90
N GLY A 244 29.94 8.07 -9.97
CA GLY A 244 29.07 8.75 -9.01
C GLY A 244 28.08 9.70 -9.67
N ARG A 245 28.49 10.42 -10.73
CA ARG A 245 27.58 11.26 -11.53
C ARG A 245 26.53 10.41 -12.26
N MET A 246 26.92 9.27 -12.85
CA MET A 246 25.98 8.34 -13.48
C MET A 246 24.96 7.77 -12.49
N LEU A 247 25.40 7.42 -11.28
CA LEU A 247 24.51 6.99 -10.20
C LEU A 247 23.50 8.09 -9.85
N TYR A 248 23.99 9.31 -9.61
CA TYR A 248 23.15 10.46 -9.32
C TYR A 248 22.13 10.72 -10.43
N GLU A 249 22.52 10.64 -11.70
CA GLU A 249 21.62 10.84 -12.84
C GLU A 249 20.54 9.75 -12.92
N ALA A 250 20.89 8.48 -12.66
CA ALA A 250 19.97 7.35 -12.73
C ALA A 250 18.93 7.29 -11.59
N LEU A 251 19.23 7.88 -10.42
CA LEU A 251 18.30 7.97 -9.28
C LEU A 251 17.08 8.84 -9.61
N ARG A 252 15.89 8.45 -9.12
CA ARG A 252 14.62 9.20 -9.31
C ARG A 252 14.03 9.78 -8.02
N CYS A 253 14.53 9.36 -6.86
CA CYS A 253 14.18 9.93 -5.57
C CYS A 253 14.75 11.33 -5.36
N GLU A 254 14.44 11.93 -4.22
CA GLU A 254 15.17 13.09 -3.74
C GLU A 254 16.65 12.74 -3.57
N LYS A 255 17.54 13.57 -4.12
CA LYS A 255 18.96 13.24 -4.23
C LYS A 255 19.86 14.46 -4.08
N GLU A 256 21.05 14.23 -3.55
CA GLU A 256 22.15 15.20 -3.49
C GLU A 256 23.45 14.52 -3.95
N LEU A 257 24.36 15.27 -4.59
CA LEU A 257 25.68 14.81 -4.99
C LEU A 257 26.73 15.77 -4.46
N HIS A 258 27.73 15.24 -3.76
CA HIS A 258 28.90 15.99 -3.32
C HIS A 258 30.17 15.25 -3.76
N VAL A 259 30.97 15.90 -4.61
CA VAL A 259 32.32 15.45 -4.94
C VAL A 259 33.29 16.20 -4.04
N ILE A 260 34.14 15.49 -3.31
CA ILE A 260 34.99 16.02 -2.25
C ILE A 260 36.43 16.14 -2.77
N PRO A 261 36.93 17.37 -3.01
CA PRO A 261 38.31 17.58 -3.42
C PRO A 261 39.28 17.02 -2.40
N GLY A 262 40.40 16.46 -2.85
CA GLY A 262 41.44 15.94 -1.95
C GLY A 262 41.11 14.63 -1.23
N ASN A 263 40.03 13.94 -1.63
CA ASN A 263 39.69 12.59 -1.17
C ASN A 263 39.77 11.59 -2.34
N GLY A 264 40.26 10.38 -2.06
CA GLY A 264 40.18 9.20 -2.92
C GLY A 264 38.99 8.29 -2.56
N HIS A 265 39.09 7.00 -2.91
CA HIS A 265 38.03 5.99 -2.77
C HIS A 265 37.52 5.74 -1.34
N ALA A 266 38.29 6.07 -0.31
CA ALA A 266 37.94 5.84 1.09
C ALA A 266 37.82 7.17 1.85
N GLY A 267 36.99 8.09 1.33
CA GLY A 267 36.91 9.47 1.83
C GLY A 267 36.60 9.62 3.32
N HIS A 268 35.99 8.62 3.96
CA HIS A 268 35.67 8.61 5.38
C HIS A 268 36.89 8.45 6.31
N VAL A 269 38.03 7.99 5.79
CA VAL A 269 39.31 7.95 6.54
C VAL A 269 40.32 8.96 6.01
N ASP A 270 40.09 9.54 4.83
CA ASP A 270 41.01 10.38 4.06
C ASP A 270 41.19 11.83 4.59
N ARG A 271 41.99 12.65 3.90
CA ARG A 271 42.35 14.04 4.26
C ARG A 271 41.16 14.87 4.71
N ASN A 272 40.08 14.86 3.92
CA ASN A 272 38.89 15.65 4.15
C ASN A 272 37.74 14.84 4.76
N ARG A 273 38.05 13.78 5.53
CA ARG A 273 37.06 12.95 6.25
C ARG A 273 36.05 13.73 7.09
N ARG A 274 36.46 14.85 7.69
CA ARG A 274 35.55 15.73 8.46
C ARG A 274 34.39 16.22 7.60
N GLN A 275 34.64 16.52 6.32
CA GLN A 275 33.59 16.93 5.38
C GLN A 275 32.61 15.78 5.11
N VAL A 276 33.10 14.54 4.96
CA VAL A 276 32.23 13.35 4.85
C VAL A 276 31.34 13.21 6.08
N PHE A 277 31.90 13.41 7.28
CA PHE A 277 31.16 13.27 8.53
C PHE A 277 30.10 14.36 8.69
N GLU A 278 30.45 15.61 8.39
CA GLU A 278 29.55 16.75 8.46
C GLU A 278 28.41 16.65 7.45
N LEU A 279 28.70 16.31 6.19
CA LEU A 279 27.68 16.10 5.16
C LEU A 279 26.74 14.95 5.55
N THR A 280 27.29 13.84 6.06
CA THR A 280 26.50 12.71 6.55
C THR A 280 25.56 13.15 7.67
N LEU A 281 26.06 13.87 8.68
CA LEU A 281 25.23 14.36 9.77
C LEU A 281 24.14 15.33 9.31
N GLN A 282 24.48 16.28 8.42
CA GLN A 282 23.54 17.26 7.89
C GLN A 282 22.42 16.58 7.10
N TRP A 283 22.78 15.61 6.25
CA TRP A 283 21.82 14.83 5.50
C TRP A 283 20.88 14.05 6.41
N LEU A 284 21.42 13.32 7.40
CA LEU A 284 20.62 12.56 8.35
C LEU A 284 19.72 13.47 9.18
N SER A 285 20.21 14.63 9.62
CA SER A 285 19.41 15.61 10.35
C SER A 285 18.26 16.17 9.51
N LYS A 286 18.47 16.36 8.20
CA LYS A 286 17.45 16.81 7.24
C LYS A 286 16.43 15.72 6.91
N LYS A 287 16.82 14.44 6.86
CA LYS A 287 15.97 13.33 6.42
C LYS A 287 15.31 12.54 7.53
N LEU A 288 15.91 12.52 8.70
CA LEU A 288 15.44 11.78 9.88
C LEU A 288 14.83 12.74 10.92
N VAL A 289 14.06 13.72 10.45
CA VAL A 289 13.32 14.65 11.32
C VAL A 289 12.31 13.85 12.15
N PRO A 290 12.18 14.12 13.47
CA PRO A 290 11.14 13.50 14.29
C PRO A 290 9.77 13.80 13.67
N MET A 291 9.08 12.76 13.21
CA MET A 291 7.74 12.92 12.66
C MET A 291 6.81 13.39 13.78
N SER A 292 6.17 14.55 13.61
CA SER A 292 5.01 14.96 14.41
C SER A 292 3.93 13.90 14.24
N ALA A 293 3.63 13.16 15.32
CA ALA A 293 2.54 12.18 15.49
C ALA A 293 1.77 11.78 14.22
N GLY A 294 2.48 11.17 13.26
CA GLY A 294 1.93 10.50 12.08
C GLY A 294 2.65 9.17 12.01
N ALA A 295 1.95 8.09 12.34
CA ALA A 295 2.53 6.77 12.44
C ALA A 295 3.16 6.36 11.10
N THR A 296 4.44 5.97 11.11
CA THR A 296 5.01 5.16 10.03
C THR A 296 4.32 3.81 10.13
N VAL A 297 3.29 3.59 9.33
CA VAL A 297 2.63 2.29 9.26
C VAL A 297 3.56 1.37 8.47
N VAL A 298 4.25 0.47 9.17
CA VAL A 298 4.84 -0.72 8.53
C VAL A 298 3.71 -1.43 7.80
N PRO A 299 3.88 -1.84 6.53
CA PRO A 299 2.81 -2.51 5.80
C PRO A 299 2.24 -3.69 6.60
N GLN A 300 1.00 -3.55 7.06
CA GLN A 300 0.32 -4.53 7.89
C GLN A 300 -0.75 -5.22 7.05
N VAL A 301 -0.67 -6.54 7.01
CA VAL A 301 -1.71 -7.41 6.45
C VAL A 301 -2.54 -7.92 7.62
N ILE A 302 -3.83 -7.62 7.64
CA ILE A 302 -4.77 -8.07 8.67
C ILE A 302 -5.81 -8.96 8.00
N GLU A 303 -5.69 -10.28 8.20
CA GLU A 303 -6.48 -11.28 7.49
C GLU A 303 -7.12 -12.31 8.44
N SER A 304 -8.12 -13.03 7.93
CA SER A 304 -8.71 -14.20 8.59
C SER A 304 -9.13 -13.92 10.05
N ASP A 305 -8.57 -14.64 11.02
CA ASP A 305 -8.98 -14.55 12.42
C ASP A 305 -8.54 -13.23 13.08
N GLU A 306 -7.43 -12.64 12.64
CA GLU A 306 -6.99 -11.31 13.10
C GLU A 306 -7.99 -10.23 12.65
N ALA A 307 -8.43 -10.30 11.38
CA ALA A 307 -9.45 -9.41 10.85
C ALA A 307 -10.81 -9.56 11.54
N ARG A 308 -11.17 -10.78 11.95
CA ARG A 308 -12.39 -11.07 12.71
C ARG A 308 -12.30 -10.61 14.17
N ALA A 309 -11.11 -10.66 14.75
CA ALA A 309 -10.86 -10.25 16.13
C ALA A 309 -10.77 -8.72 16.30
N LEU A 310 -10.60 -7.96 15.21
CA LEU A 310 -10.58 -6.49 15.23
C LEU A 310 -11.89 -5.93 15.81
N THR A 311 -11.81 -5.39 17.02
CA THR A 311 -12.91 -4.63 17.62
C THR A 311 -13.20 -3.38 16.81
N ARG A 312 -14.42 -2.85 16.94
CA ARG A 312 -14.84 -1.61 16.27
C ARG A 312 -13.90 -0.45 16.63
N THR A 313 -13.59 -0.29 17.92
CA THR A 313 -12.66 0.74 18.42
C THR A 313 -11.28 0.58 17.82
N ARG A 314 -10.70 -0.62 17.82
CA ARG A 314 -9.36 -0.84 17.29
C ARG A 314 -9.28 -0.60 15.79
N LYS A 315 -10.32 -1.02 15.06
CA LYS A 315 -10.44 -0.76 13.63
C LYS A 315 -10.56 0.74 13.34
N TRP A 316 -11.33 1.45 14.14
CA TRP A 316 -11.46 2.90 14.04
C TRP A 316 -10.12 3.60 14.28
N GLU A 317 -9.41 3.28 15.35
CA GLU A 317 -8.07 3.83 15.63
C GLU A 317 -7.09 3.60 14.47
N LEU A 318 -7.13 2.42 13.86
CA LEU A 318 -6.24 2.04 12.78
C LEU A 318 -6.55 2.76 11.46
N LEU A 319 -7.82 2.85 11.09
CA LEU A 319 -8.23 3.25 9.73
C LEU A 319 -8.77 4.68 9.65
N SER A 320 -9.30 5.24 10.74
CA SER A 320 -9.86 6.59 10.76
C SER A 320 -8.89 7.70 10.36
N PRO A 321 -7.57 7.64 10.62
CA PRO A 321 -6.66 8.69 10.15
C PRO A 321 -6.65 8.82 8.62
N PHE A 322 -6.67 7.70 7.90
CA PHE A 322 -6.75 7.70 6.44
C PHE A 322 -8.16 8.00 5.95
N LEU A 323 -9.17 7.46 6.63
CA LEU A 323 -10.56 7.63 6.25
C LEU A 323 -11.02 9.08 6.40
N LYS A 324 -10.63 9.77 7.47
CA LYS A 324 -10.95 11.19 7.67
C LYS A 324 -10.25 12.10 6.66
N GLU A 325 -9.06 11.73 6.22
CA GLU A 325 -8.32 12.54 5.24
C GLU A 325 -8.77 12.28 3.79
N TYR A 326 -8.97 11.01 3.43
CA TYR A 326 -9.12 10.57 2.04
C TYR A 326 -10.41 9.78 1.73
N GLY A 327 -11.30 9.60 2.71
CA GLY A 327 -12.52 8.80 2.61
C GLY A 327 -13.67 9.50 1.89
N GLU A 328 -13.44 9.96 0.66
CA GLU A 328 -14.42 10.72 -0.10
C GLU A 328 -15.52 9.86 -0.75
N GLU A 329 -15.24 8.60 -1.05
CA GLU A 329 -16.19 7.76 -1.78
C GLU A 329 -17.40 7.34 -0.92
N ALA A 330 -18.55 7.14 -1.54
CA ALA A 330 -19.81 6.81 -0.85
C ALA A 330 -19.73 5.56 0.04
N LEU A 331 -18.84 4.63 -0.31
CA LEU A 331 -18.62 3.37 0.39
C LEU A 331 -17.32 3.35 1.22
N ALA A 332 -16.61 4.49 1.32
CA ALA A 332 -15.37 4.57 2.08
C ALA A 332 -15.59 4.22 3.56
N TYR A 333 -16.60 4.81 4.22
CA TYR A 333 -16.92 4.46 5.62
C TYR A 333 -17.38 3.01 5.79
N SER A 334 -18.04 2.45 4.77
CA SER A 334 -18.46 1.04 4.77
C SER A 334 -17.28 0.06 4.81
N THR A 335 -16.05 0.50 4.52
CA THR A 335 -14.84 -0.32 4.73
C THR A 335 -14.60 -0.68 6.20
N LEU A 336 -15.25 -0.01 7.15
CA LEU A 336 -15.17 -0.33 8.59
C LEU A 336 -16.04 -1.53 9.00
N GLN A 337 -16.86 -2.07 8.09
CA GLN A 337 -17.79 -3.16 8.44
C GLN A 337 -17.05 -4.43 8.90
N GLN A 338 -17.68 -5.19 9.79
CA GLN A 338 -17.11 -6.44 10.27
C GLN A 338 -17.04 -7.48 9.16
N GLY A 339 -15.97 -8.29 9.19
CA GLY A 339 -15.72 -9.35 8.21
C GLY A 339 -14.79 -8.97 7.06
N LEU A 340 -14.49 -7.68 6.86
CA LEU A 340 -13.46 -7.25 5.92
C LEU A 340 -12.06 -7.43 6.50
N GLU A 341 -11.12 -7.71 5.61
CA GLU A 341 -9.68 -7.81 5.79
C GLU A 341 -9.01 -6.53 5.25
N TYR A 342 -7.78 -6.26 5.70
CA TYR A 342 -7.10 -5.00 5.40
C TYR A 342 -5.65 -5.21 5.00
N TYR A 343 -5.23 -4.44 4.00
CA TYR A 343 -3.83 -4.14 3.77
C TYR A 343 -3.63 -2.67 4.11
N VAL A 344 -2.84 -2.38 5.13
CA VAL A 344 -2.55 -1.02 5.60
C VAL A 344 -1.09 -0.72 5.32
N ASP A 345 -0.81 0.42 4.72
CA ASP A 345 0.52 0.89 4.35
C ASP A 345 0.64 2.38 4.73
N ARG A 346 1.85 2.94 4.66
CA ARG A 346 2.11 4.37 4.93
C ARG A 346 1.30 5.31 4.03
N TYR A 347 0.88 4.84 2.85
CA TYR A 347 0.09 5.62 1.90
C TYR A 347 -1.42 5.59 2.17
N GLY A 348 -1.91 4.62 2.94
CA GLY A 348 -3.34 4.37 3.10
C GLY A 348 -3.66 2.90 3.29
N TYR A 349 -4.91 2.53 3.03
CA TYR A 349 -5.33 1.13 3.16
C TYR A 349 -6.24 0.64 2.03
N VAL A 350 -6.27 -0.68 1.87
CA VAL A 350 -7.14 -1.41 0.96
C VAL A 350 -7.98 -2.38 1.78
N ALA A 351 -9.30 -2.25 1.73
CA ALA A 351 -10.23 -3.17 2.38
C ALA A 351 -10.76 -4.22 1.39
N TYR A 352 -10.71 -5.49 1.78
CA TYR A 352 -11.08 -6.59 0.89
C TYR A 352 -11.70 -7.76 1.65
N THR A 353 -12.21 -8.73 0.89
CA THR A 353 -12.53 -10.06 1.39
C THR A 353 -11.78 -11.10 0.59
N THR A 354 -11.39 -12.18 1.25
CA THR A 354 -10.82 -13.35 0.60
C THR A 354 -11.90 -14.35 0.23
N VAL A 355 -11.91 -14.77 -1.03
CA VAL A 355 -12.81 -15.82 -1.53
C VAL A 355 -12.00 -16.97 -2.12
N GLN A 356 -12.38 -18.19 -1.76
CA GLN A 356 -11.84 -19.41 -2.33
C GLN A 356 -13.00 -20.29 -2.81
N HIS A 357 -12.87 -20.85 -4.01
CA HIS A 357 -13.93 -21.65 -4.62
C HIS A 357 -13.31 -22.81 -5.43
N PRO A 358 -13.81 -24.06 -5.30
CA PRO A 358 -13.17 -25.25 -5.85
C PRO A 358 -12.98 -25.24 -7.38
N VAL A 359 -13.87 -24.54 -8.09
CA VAL A 359 -13.83 -24.40 -9.56
C VAL A 359 -13.20 -23.08 -9.99
N PHE A 360 -13.81 -21.94 -9.63
CA PHE A 360 -13.43 -20.63 -10.16
C PHE A 360 -12.28 -19.92 -9.42
N ALA A 361 -11.92 -20.36 -8.20
CA ALA A 361 -10.83 -19.77 -7.39
C ALA A 361 -10.17 -20.82 -6.49
N ARG A 362 -9.49 -21.81 -7.10
CA ARG A 362 -8.77 -22.87 -6.35
C ARG A 362 -7.75 -22.32 -5.37
N ARG A 363 -7.12 -21.21 -5.73
CA ARG A 363 -6.29 -20.38 -4.84
C ARG A 363 -7.12 -19.17 -4.38
N PRO A 364 -6.91 -18.71 -3.13
CA PRO A 364 -7.59 -17.52 -2.61
C PRO A 364 -7.47 -16.33 -3.57
N ARG A 365 -8.59 -15.64 -3.76
CA ARG A 365 -8.67 -14.40 -4.54
C ARG A 365 -9.14 -13.28 -3.63
N LYS A 366 -8.52 -12.11 -3.74
CA LYS A 366 -8.93 -10.91 -3.00
C LYS A 366 -9.99 -10.15 -3.80
N ILE A 367 -11.12 -9.85 -3.19
CA ILE A 367 -12.16 -8.98 -3.74
C ILE A 367 -12.12 -7.68 -2.95
N VAL A 368 -11.50 -6.67 -3.54
CA VAL A 368 -11.39 -5.32 -2.97
C VAL A 368 -12.71 -4.60 -3.18
N PHE A 369 -13.19 -3.96 -2.12
CA PHE A 369 -14.45 -3.26 -2.11
C PHE A 369 -14.22 -1.76 -1.88
N SER A 370 -14.80 -0.92 -2.75
CA SER A 370 -14.54 0.53 -2.80
C SER A 370 -13.12 0.85 -3.28
N ASN A 371 -12.83 2.15 -3.44
CA ASN A 371 -11.48 2.62 -3.71
C ASN A 371 -10.53 2.28 -2.54
N PRO A 372 -9.22 2.08 -2.81
CA PRO A 372 -8.19 2.28 -1.81
C PRO A 372 -8.33 3.65 -1.15
N VAL A 373 -8.24 3.72 0.17
CA VAL A 373 -8.39 4.95 0.95
C VAL A 373 -7.00 5.53 1.18
N CYS A 374 -6.63 6.52 0.37
CA CYS A 374 -5.30 7.13 0.29
C CYS A 374 -5.34 8.45 -0.47
N ALA A 375 -4.27 9.24 -0.37
CA ALA A 375 -4.07 10.40 -1.23
C ALA A 375 -4.07 9.99 -2.71
N GLU A 376 -4.69 10.80 -3.57
CA GLU A 376 -4.81 10.49 -4.99
C GLU A 376 -3.45 10.27 -5.67
N ALA A 377 -2.45 11.07 -5.32
CA ALA A 377 -1.10 10.97 -5.86
C ALA A 377 -0.36 9.68 -5.43
N ASP A 378 -0.74 9.08 -4.30
CA ASP A 378 -0.10 7.88 -3.76
C ASP A 378 -0.89 6.59 -4.07
N ARG A 379 -2.12 6.70 -4.58
CA ARG A 379 -2.94 5.53 -4.94
C ARG A 379 -2.24 4.54 -5.88
N PRO A 380 -1.49 4.95 -6.93
CA PRO A 380 -0.73 4.00 -7.74
C PRO A 380 0.33 3.23 -6.95
N LYS A 381 0.97 3.86 -5.96
CA LYS A 381 1.98 3.21 -5.11
C LYS A 381 1.33 2.23 -4.14
N LEU A 382 0.23 2.63 -3.48
CA LEU A 382 -0.55 1.75 -2.61
C LEU A 382 -1.06 0.51 -3.37
N LEU A 383 -1.59 0.72 -4.58
CA LEU A 383 -2.04 -0.37 -5.45
C LEU A 383 -0.88 -1.29 -5.85
N ALA A 384 0.27 -0.75 -6.23
CA ALA A 384 1.45 -1.55 -6.57
C ALA A 384 1.93 -2.38 -5.37
N ASN A 385 1.99 -1.79 -4.18
CA ASN A 385 2.37 -2.46 -2.93
C ASN A 385 1.37 -3.57 -2.56
N PHE A 386 0.08 -3.28 -2.63
CA PHE A 386 -0.97 -4.27 -2.41
C PHE A 386 -0.89 -5.43 -3.42
N LEU A 387 -0.70 -5.13 -4.72
CA LEU A 387 -0.69 -6.14 -5.79
C LEU A 387 0.61 -6.95 -5.83
N SER A 388 1.74 -6.41 -5.36
CA SER A 388 2.98 -7.20 -5.19
C SER A 388 2.79 -8.30 -4.15
N ARG A 389 2.02 -8.01 -3.08
CA ARG A 389 1.64 -8.98 -2.06
C ARG A 389 0.50 -9.90 -2.50
N PHE A 390 -0.50 -9.34 -3.18
CA PHE A 390 -1.72 -10.02 -3.60
C PHE A 390 -1.97 -9.88 -5.10
N PRO A 391 -1.20 -10.59 -5.94
CA PRO A 391 -1.30 -10.46 -7.40
C PRO A 391 -2.63 -10.98 -7.96
N ARG A 392 -3.44 -11.68 -7.15
CA ARG A 392 -4.76 -12.22 -7.53
C ARG A 392 -5.87 -11.42 -6.85
N ALA A 393 -6.13 -10.23 -7.37
CA ALA A 393 -7.16 -9.33 -6.86
C ALA A 393 -8.17 -8.94 -7.95
N ALA A 394 -9.39 -8.62 -7.53
CA ALA A 394 -10.36 -7.89 -8.35
C ALA A 394 -10.92 -6.75 -7.49
N PHE A 395 -11.30 -5.66 -8.15
CA PHE A 395 -11.79 -4.44 -7.50
C PHE A 395 -13.20 -4.16 -7.97
N THR A 396 -14.09 -3.81 -7.06
CA THR A 396 -15.49 -3.52 -7.35
C THR A 396 -15.93 -2.22 -6.68
N CYS A 397 -16.90 -1.53 -7.28
CA CYS A 397 -17.39 -0.22 -6.83
C CYS A 397 -16.29 0.84 -6.75
N ILE A 398 -15.36 0.82 -7.70
CA ILE A 398 -14.29 1.81 -7.76
C ILE A 398 -14.68 2.99 -8.67
N SER A 399 -14.16 4.16 -8.35
CA SER A 399 -14.29 5.37 -9.15
C SER A 399 -13.61 5.24 -10.51
N GLU A 400 -13.96 6.12 -11.46
CA GLU A 400 -13.27 6.21 -12.75
C GLU A 400 -11.76 6.44 -12.60
N ARG A 401 -11.36 7.24 -11.61
CA ARG A 401 -9.95 7.58 -11.36
C ARG A 401 -9.16 6.35 -10.92
N CYS A 402 -9.68 5.59 -9.95
CA CYS A 402 -9.07 4.32 -9.53
C CYS A 402 -9.08 3.28 -10.67
N ALA A 403 -10.16 3.22 -11.46
CA ALA A 403 -10.25 2.37 -12.64
C ALA A 403 -9.14 2.67 -13.66
N ARG A 404 -8.83 3.95 -13.90
CA ARG A 404 -7.77 4.38 -14.80
C ARG A 404 -6.40 3.90 -14.34
N ASP A 405 -6.11 4.01 -13.04
CA ASP A 405 -4.84 3.53 -12.46
C ASP A 405 -4.70 2.01 -12.60
N LEU A 406 -5.75 1.24 -12.28
CA LEU A 406 -5.74 -0.21 -12.43
C LEU A 406 -5.63 -0.65 -13.89
N ARG A 407 -6.28 0.06 -14.80
CA ARG A 407 -6.17 -0.18 -16.25
C ARG A 407 -4.74 0.04 -16.74
N ALA A 408 -4.05 1.07 -16.24
CA ALA A 408 -2.63 1.30 -16.52
C ALA A 408 -1.73 0.17 -15.98
N MET A 409 -2.18 -0.53 -14.93
CA MET A 409 -1.55 -1.74 -14.38
C MET A 409 -1.98 -3.04 -15.07
N GLY A 410 -2.68 -2.96 -16.22
CA GLY A 410 -3.07 -4.12 -17.04
C GLY A 410 -4.37 -4.80 -16.62
N PHE A 411 -5.17 -4.21 -15.74
CA PHE A 411 -6.51 -4.73 -15.44
C PHE A 411 -7.47 -4.45 -16.58
N LYS A 412 -8.38 -5.39 -16.85
CA LYS A 412 -9.57 -5.13 -17.67
C LYS A 412 -10.62 -4.43 -16.81
N VAL A 413 -11.15 -3.32 -17.29
CA VAL A 413 -12.09 -2.48 -16.55
C VAL A 413 -13.43 -2.36 -17.28
N ASN A 414 -14.52 -2.56 -16.54
CA ASN A 414 -15.88 -2.45 -17.05
C ASN A 414 -16.76 -1.62 -16.11
N CYS A 415 -17.62 -0.79 -16.67
CA CYS A 415 -18.68 -0.12 -15.93
C CYS A 415 -19.61 -1.16 -15.29
N ILE A 416 -19.97 -0.96 -14.02
CA ILE A 416 -20.91 -1.83 -13.29
C ILE A 416 -22.19 -1.13 -12.88
N GLY A 417 -22.33 0.15 -13.19
CA GLY A 417 -23.47 0.95 -12.81
C GLY A 417 -23.06 2.37 -12.48
N TYR A 418 -23.92 3.06 -11.75
CA TYR A 418 -23.72 4.46 -11.38
C TYR A 418 -24.18 4.72 -9.94
N GLU A 419 -23.67 5.77 -9.34
CA GLU A 419 -24.18 6.35 -8.10
C GLU A 419 -24.80 7.72 -8.37
N VAL A 420 -25.71 8.16 -7.49
CA VAL A 420 -26.39 9.47 -7.60
C VAL A 420 -25.91 10.37 -6.47
N GLU A 421 -25.34 11.50 -6.84
CA GLU A 421 -24.88 12.56 -5.93
C GLU A 421 -25.78 13.78 -6.01
N LEU A 422 -26.19 14.27 -4.86
CA LEU A 422 -27.09 15.41 -4.73
C LEU A 422 -26.31 16.58 -4.13
N PRO A 423 -26.11 17.69 -4.88
CA PRO A 423 -25.42 18.86 -4.36
C PRO A 423 -26.35 19.60 -3.39
N ILE A 424 -26.20 19.33 -2.09
CA ILE A 424 -27.14 19.71 -1.02
C ILE A 424 -27.50 21.20 -1.09
N GLN A 425 -26.48 22.06 -1.21
CA GLN A 425 -26.64 23.51 -1.14
C GLN A 425 -27.42 24.08 -2.33
N THR A 426 -27.25 23.50 -3.53
CA THR A 426 -27.90 23.97 -4.75
C THR A 426 -29.09 23.12 -5.17
N TYR A 427 -29.37 22.03 -4.45
CA TYR A 427 -30.44 21.10 -4.81
C TYR A 427 -31.82 21.75 -4.72
N ASN A 428 -32.46 21.92 -5.88
CA ASN A 428 -33.73 22.60 -6.00
C ASN A 428 -34.91 21.69 -5.61
N THR A 429 -35.58 22.00 -4.51
CA THR A 429 -36.82 21.34 -4.07
C THR A 429 -38.09 22.12 -4.44
N GLN A 430 -37.95 23.19 -5.24
CA GLN A 430 -39.01 24.06 -5.73
C GLN A 430 -39.16 23.94 -7.26
N GLY A 431 -40.31 24.36 -7.78
CA GLY A 431 -40.63 24.28 -9.22
C GLY A 431 -41.63 23.18 -9.58
N ASN A 432 -41.72 22.83 -10.86
CA ASN A 432 -42.75 21.96 -11.40
C ASN A 432 -42.18 20.96 -12.43
N TRP A 433 -41.77 19.79 -11.94
CA TRP A 433 -41.38 18.64 -12.78
C TRP A 433 -41.89 17.34 -12.16
N LYS A 434 -42.18 16.36 -13.02
CA LYS A 434 -42.92 15.13 -12.67
C LYS A 434 -42.36 14.40 -11.44
N GLU A 435 -41.05 14.20 -11.36
CA GLU A 435 -40.44 13.48 -10.25
C GLU A 435 -40.36 14.34 -8.96
N LEU A 436 -40.31 15.68 -9.04
CA LEU A 436 -40.44 16.56 -7.87
C LEU A 436 -41.84 16.46 -7.27
N ASP A 437 -42.87 16.30 -8.11
CA ASP A 437 -44.22 16.04 -7.61
C ASP A 437 -44.31 14.69 -6.90
N MET A 438 -43.48 13.70 -7.24
CA MET A 438 -43.37 12.46 -6.45
C MET A 438 -42.72 12.73 -5.09
N ILE A 439 -41.68 13.57 -5.02
CA ILE A 439 -41.03 13.97 -3.77
C ILE A 439 -42.01 14.74 -2.88
N LYS A 440 -42.69 15.75 -3.43
CA LYS A 440 -43.71 16.56 -2.73
C LYS A 440 -44.86 15.69 -2.23
N ARG A 441 -45.39 14.78 -3.06
CA ARG A 441 -46.43 13.83 -2.65
C ARG A 441 -45.96 12.95 -1.49
N SER A 442 -44.74 12.42 -1.56
CA SER A 442 -44.18 11.59 -0.49
C SER A 442 -44.12 12.32 0.86
N ARG A 443 -43.71 13.60 0.88
CA ARG A 443 -43.74 14.43 2.09
C ARG A 443 -45.16 14.70 2.60
N ASN A 444 -46.08 15.02 1.69
CA ASN A 444 -47.47 15.32 2.04
C ASN A 444 -48.22 14.09 2.55
N GLU A 445 -47.95 12.91 2.00
CA GLU A 445 -48.49 11.64 2.46
C GLU A 445 -47.96 11.29 3.86
N ALA A 446 -46.64 11.38 4.09
CA ALA A 446 -46.05 11.18 5.41
C ALA A 446 -46.70 12.11 6.47
N ARG A 447 -46.90 13.39 6.13
CA ARG A 447 -47.61 14.34 7.01
C ARG A 447 -49.07 13.96 7.25
N ARG A 448 -49.82 13.55 6.20
CA ARG A 448 -51.22 13.12 6.33
C ARG A 448 -51.35 11.86 7.19
N GLU A 449 -50.44 10.93 7.06
CA GLU A 449 -50.38 9.73 7.90
C GLU A 449 -49.94 10.04 9.33
N GLY A 450 -49.48 11.26 9.62
CA GLY A 450 -48.99 11.67 10.93
C GLY A 450 -47.62 11.10 11.28
N ILE A 451 -46.82 10.77 10.27
CA ILE A 451 -45.42 10.36 10.45
C ILE A 451 -44.59 11.57 10.88
N THR A 452 -43.82 11.40 11.96
CA THR A 452 -42.79 12.34 12.38
C THR A 452 -41.41 11.79 12.00
N ILE A 453 -40.52 12.65 11.50
CA ILE A 453 -39.16 12.25 11.11
C ILE A 453 -38.17 13.14 11.83
N ARG A 454 -37.24 12.53 12.57
CA ARG A 454 -36.22 13.24 13.35
C ARG A 454 -34.91 12.48 13.34
N GLU A 455 -33.83 13.18 13.63
CA GLU A 455 -32.56 12.52 13.92
C GLU A 455 -32.61 11.88 15.31
N GLU A 456 -32.21 10.62 15.39
CA GLU A 456 -32.14 9.86 16.65
C GLU A 456 -30.84 9.04 16.69
N ARG A 457 -30.28 8.86 17.89
CA ARG A 457 -29.18 7.92 18.11
C ARG A 457 -29.70 6.49 18.07
N ILE A 458 -28.86 5.51 17.72
CA ILE A 458 -29.37 4.13 17.68
C ILE A 458 -29.67 3.60 19.08
N GLY A 459 -28.89 4.02 20.07
CA GLY A 459 -29.11 3.64 21.46
C GLY A 459 -30.41 4.21 22.07
N SER A 460 -31.07 5.18 21.43
CA SER A 460 -32.37 5.69 21.87
C SER A 460 -33.57 4.98 21.21
N ILE A 461 -33.33 4.09 20.26
CA ILE A 461 -34.38 3.31 19.60
C ILE A 461 -34.55 2.00 20.38
N ASP A 462 -35.78 1.63 20.70
CA ASP A 462 -36.09 0.35 21.33
C ASP A 462 -35.53 -0.82 20.48
N PRO A 463 -34.62 -1.65 21.03
CA PRO A 463 -34.05 -2.80 20.32
C PRO A 463 -35.11 -3.79 19.80
N GLU A 464 -36.24 -3.95 20.49
CA GLU A 464 -37.31 -4.85 20.07
C GLU A 464 -38.04 -4.30 18.84
N GLU A 465 -38.38 -3.00 18.83
CA GLU A 465 -38.97 -2.33 17.66
C GLU A 465 -38.04 -2.40 16.45
N LEU A 466 -36.75 -2.13 16.66
CA LEU A 466 -35.73 -2.13 15.62
C LEU A 466 -35.55 -3.53 15.01
N SER A 467 -35.52 -4.57 15.86
CA SER A 467 -35.46 -5.96 15.47
C SER A 467 -36.71 -6.39 14.69
N ALA A 468 -37.90 -6.01 15.17
CA ALA A 468 -39.18 -6.32 14.52
C ALA A 468 -39.28 -5.68 13.13
N LEU A 469 -38.94 -4.38 12.99
CA LEU A 469 -38.91 -3.70 11.69
C LEU A 469 -37.90 -4.35 10.75
N THR A 470 -36.69 -4.66 11.23
CA THR A 470 -35.64 -5.27 10.42
C THR A 470 -36.05 -6.65 9.92
N LYS A 471 -36.61 -7.51 10.78
CA LYS A 471 -37.15 -8.82 10.38
C LYS A 471 -38.27 -8.68 9.33
N LYS A 472 -39.20 -7.75 9.55
CA LYS A 472 -40.32 -7.51 8.62
C LYS A 472 -39.82 -7.03 7.25
N TRP A 473 -38.82 -6.15 7.22
CA TRP A 473 -38.16 -5.70 5.98
C TRP A 473 -37.48 -6.87 5.26
N MET A 474 -36.69 -7.68 5.99
CA MET A 474 -35.93 -8.81 5.43
C MET A 474 -36.85 -9.82 4.74
N LEU A 475 -37.95 -10.22 5.39
CA LEU A 475 -38.87 -11.23 4.87
C LEU A 475 -39.46 -10.90 3.50
N ARG A 476 -39.58 -9.61 3.14
CA ARG A 476 -40.14 -9.16 1.86
C ARG A 476 -39.09 -8.97 0.76
N LYS A 477 -37.80 -9.15 1.05
CA LYS A 477 -36.72 -9.05 0.04
C LYS A 477 -36.57 -10.34 -0.77
N LYS A 478 -35.94 -10.22 -1.95
CA LYS A 478 -35.62 -11.37 -2.82
C LYS A 478 -34.62 -12.31 -2.15
N VAL A 479 -33.63 -11.75 -1.47
CA VAL A 479 -32.77 -12.44 -0.51
C VAL A 479 -33.28 -12.09 0.88
N ASN A 480 -33.97 -13.03 1.53
CA ASN A 480 -34.65 -12.83 2.81
C ASN A 480 -34.14 -13.72 3.94
N ASP A 481 -33.26 -14.68 3.61
CA ASP A 481 -32.67 -15.63 4.55
C ASP A 481 -31.34 -15.14 5.15
N ARG A 482 -30.78 -14.05 4.61
CA ARG A 482 -29.51 -13.45 5.05
C ARG A 482 -29.38 -12.01 4.55
N GLU A 483 -28.43 -11.26 5.12
CA GLU A 483 -28.06 -9.93 4.66
C GLU A 483 -26.94 -9.96 3.61
N ILE A 484 -27.15 -9.26 2.51
CA ILE A 484 -26.08 -8.89 1.58
C ILE A 484 -25.18 -7.88 2.31
N TRP A 485 -23.87 -8.13 2.37
CA TRP A 485 -23.02 -7.43 3.35
C TRP A 485 -21.74 -6.77 2.82
N ILE A 486 -21.49 -6.77 1.51
CA ILE A 486 -20.37 -6.00 0.93
C ILE A 486 -20.91 -4.73 0.31
N TYR A 487 -21.85 -4.86 -0.62
CA TYR A 487 -22.52 -3.75 -1.31
C TYR A 487 -23.60 -3.05 -0.48
N ALA A 488 -24.00 -3.65 0.64
CA ALA A 488 -24.97 -3.10 1.58
C ALA A 488 -24.42 -3.32 2.99
N ARG A 489 -24.17 -2.25 3.72
CA ARG A 489 -23.63 -2.30 5.07
C ARG A 489 -24.64 -2.94 6.02
N ARG A 490 -24.21 -3.85 6.90
CA ARG A 490 -25.07 -4.44 7.93
C ARG A 490 -25.46 -3.40 8.99
N LEU A 491 -26.64 -3.57 9.59
CA LEU A 491 -27.08 -2.71 10.69
C LEU A 491 -26.18 -2.94 11.91
N VAL A 492 -25.58 -1.87 12.40
CA VAL A 492 -24.83 -1.83 13.65
C VAL A 492 -25.76 -1.29 14.74
N LEU A 493 -25.88 -1.99 15.87
CA LEU A 493 -26.78 -1.63 16.99
C LEU A 493 -26.12 -0.75 18.06
N GLU A 494 -25.02 -0.09 17.72
CA GLU A 494 -24.21 0.77 18.58
C GLU A 494 -23.97 2.10 17.88
N ASP A 495 -23.76 3.16 18.65
CA ASP A 495 -23.38 4.46 18.10
C ASP A 495 -22.04 4.33 17.35
N GLU A 496 -21.92 5.08 16.25
CA GLU A 496 -20.72 5.10 15.42
C GLU A 496 -20.34 6.55 15.15
N GLU A 497 -19.04 6.81 15.03
CA GLU A 497 -18.53 8.15 14.82
C GLU A 497 -19.13 8.77 13.54
N ASP A 498 -19.69 9.97 13.68
CA ASP A 498 -20.26 10.78 12.60
C ASP A 498 -21.40 10.13 11.78
N VAL A 499 -21.82 8.88 12.09
CA VAL A 499 -22.96 8.23 11.44
C VAL A 499 -24.25 8.83 11.98
N ARG A 500 -25.10 9.29 11.05
CA ARG A 500 -26.36 9.95 11.40
C ARG A 500 -27.54 9.09 11.01
N ARG A 501 -28.61 9.15 11.79
CA ARG A 501 -29.80 8.33 11.55
C ARG A 501 -31.06 9.14 11.69
N PHE A 502 -31.87 9.10 10.64
CA PHE A 502 -33.17 9.75 10.60
C PHE A 502 -34.25 8.69 10.72
N VAL A 503 -35.01 8.78 11.80
CA VAL A 503 -36.03 7.83 12.22
C VAL A 503 -37.39 8.42 11.94
N ALA A 504 -38.25 7.61 11.32
CA ALA A 504 -39.66 7.91 11.11
C ALA A 504 -40.50 7.16 12.14
N ARG A 505 -41.34 7.88 12.89
CA ARG A 505 -42.29 7.34 13.86
C ARG A 505 -43.73 7.63 13.44
N ASP A 506 -44.63 6.67 13.68
CA ASP A 506 -46.05 6.85 13.42
C ASP A 506 -46.75 7.75 14.47
N ARG A 507 -48.07 7.93 14.35
CA ARG A 507 -48.87 8.79 15.25
C ARG A 507 -48.81 8.33 16.70
N GLU A 508 -48.62 7.03 16.90
CA GLU A 508 -48.53 6.39 18.20
C GLU A 508 -47.07 6.33 18.72
N GLY A 509 -46.12 6.91 17.97
CA GLY A 509 -44.71 6.98 18.35
C GLY A 509 -43.88 5.75 18.00
N ARG A 510 -44.46 4.75 17.32
CA ARG A 510 -43.77 3.49 16.99
C ARG A 510 -42.87 3.65 15.78
N LEU A 511 -41.78 2.89 15.74
CA LEU A 511 -40.84 2.89 14.62
C LEU A 511 -41.49 2.45 13.29
N ALA A 512 -41.57 3.37 12.32
CA ALA A 512 -42.12 3.13 10.98
C ALA A 512 -41.04 2.91 9.90
N GLY A 513 -39.85 3.47 10.11
CA GLY A 513 -38.71 3.31 9.21
C GLY A 513 -37.52 4.18 9.63
N PHE A 514 -36.35 3.95 9.04
CA PHE A 514 -35.19 4.80 9.22
C PHE A 514 -34.23 4.74 8.03
N VAL A 515 -33.39 5.76 7.92
CA VAL A 515 -32.22 5.77 7.04
C VAL A 515 -30.98 6.14 7.85
N SER A 516 -29.91 5.36 7.69
CA SER A 516 -28.58 5.66 8.23
C SER A 516 -27.71 6.26 7.14
N TYR A 517 -26.98 7.30 7.50
CA TYR A 517 -26.10 8.06 6.63
C TYR A 517 -24.67 7.94 7.13
N ASP A 518 -23.83 7.31 6.31
CA ASP A 518 -22.41 7.20 6.58
C ASP A 518 -21.72 8.52 6.19
N PRO A 519 -20.76 9.01 6.99
CA PRO A 519 -20.02 10.22 6.67
C PRO A 519 -19.09 10.02 5.48
N MET A 520 -18.98 11.05 4.63
CA MET A 520 -17.97 11.18 3.59
C MET A 520 -17.02 12.30 4.00
N TYR A 521 -15.72 12.00 4.01
CA TYR A 521 -14.71 12.91 4.55
C TYR A 521 -13.82 13.49 3.47
N ARG A 522 -13.32 14.70 3.72
CA ARG A 522 -12.29 15.40 2.97
C ARG A 522 -11.53 16.31 3.93
N ASP A 523 -10.20 16.28 3.88
CA ASP A 523 -9.32 17.16 4.68
C ASP A 523 -9.64 17.11 6.19
N GLY A 524 -9.90 15.90 6.71
CA GLY A 524 -10.21 15.67 8.12
C GLY A 524 -11.64 16.03 8.55
N GLN A 525 -12.50 16.48 7.64
CA GLN A 525 -13.84 16.98 7.94
C GLN A 525 -14.93 16.23 7.17
N VAL A 526 -16.13 16.12 7.76
CA VAL A 526 -17.30 15.58 7.06
C VAL A 526 -17.83 16.62 6.06
N TYR A 527 -17.62 16.38 4.77
CA TYR A 527 -18.13 17.26 3.71
C TYR A 527 -19.49 16.81 3.16
N GLY A 528 -19.83 15.53 3.33
CA GLY A 528 -21.05 14.94 2.81
C GLY A 528 -21.48 13.65 3.51
N TYR A 529 -22.58 13.06 3.04
CA TYR A 529 -23.18 11.87 3.63
C TYR A 529 -23.69 10.89 2.57
N SER A 530 -23.47 9.61 2.80
CA SER A 530 -23.91 8.50 1.93
C SER A 530 -25.06 7.73 2.59
N ALA A 531 -26.17 7.55 1.89
CA ALA A 531 -27.33 6.82 2.41
C ALA A 531 -27.17 5.30 2.29
N THR A 532 -26.72 4.65 3.36
CA THR A 532 -26.24 3.25 3.29
C THR A 532 -27.25 2.22 3.77
N ILE A 533 -27.94 2.48 4.89
CA ILE A 533 -28.87 1.50 5.50
C ILE A 533 -30.28 2.07 5.50
N LEU A 534 -31.19 1.41 4.78
CA LEU A 534 -32.58 1.84 4.63
C LEU A 534 -33.52 0.74 5.09
N ARG A 535 -34.34 1.00 6.10
CA ARG A 535 -35.35 0.06 6.61
C ARG A 535 -36.70 0.74 6.73
N CYS A 536 -37.73 0.12 6.18
CA CYS A 536 -39.12 0.50 6.38
C CYS A 536 -40.03 -0.69 5.98
N ASP A 537 -41.34 -0.56 6.19
CA ASP A 537 -42.27 -1.47 5.52
C ASP A 537 -42.13 -1.36 3.98
N GLU A 538 -42.13 -2.48 3.26
CA GLU A 538 -42.01 -2.51 1.80
C GLU A 538 -43.15 -1.75 1.11
N GLU A 539 -44.36 -1.75 1.69
CA GLU A 539 -45.51 -1.00 1.15
C GLU A 539 -45.32 0.53 1.23
N ARG A 540 -44.45 0.96 2.15
CA ARG A 540 -44.07 2.36 2.37
C ARG A 540 -42.74 2.68 1.68
N PHE A 541 -42.05 1.68 1.13
CA PHE A 541 -40.78 1.86 0.43
C PHE A 541 -40.97 2.81 -0.76
N GLY A 542 -39.93 3.58 -1.05
CA GLY A 542 -40.06 4.72 -1.96
C GLY A 542 -40.57 5.96 -1.24
N ARG A 543 -41.83 5.98 -0.81
CA ARG A 543 -42.46 7.20 -0.27
C ARG A 543 -41.87 7.63 1.07
N LEU A 544 -41.83 6.72 2.05
CA LEU A 544 -41.31 7.03 3.38
C LEU A 544 -39.82 7.35 3.34
N ILE A 545 -39.05 6.55 2.60
CA ILE A 545 -37.62 6.77 2.37
C ILE A 545 -37.36 8.14 1.71
N THR A 546 -38.13 8.51 0.68
CA THR A 546 -38.03 9.83 0.06
C THR A 546 -38.32 10.95 1.06
N ALA A 547 -39.34 10.80 1.92
CA ALA A 547 -39.61 11.78 2.96
C ALA A 547 -38.44 11.90 3.96
N ILE A 548 -37.84 10.79 4.37
CA ILE A 548 -36.67 10.77 5.26
C ILE A 548 -35.46 11.48 4.61
N HIS A 549 -35.17 11.18 3.34
CA HIS A 549 -34.11 11.86 2.58
C HIS A 549 -34.30 13.37 2.52
N MET A 550 -35.54 13.86 2.38
CA MET A 550 -35.79 15.30 2.34
C MET A 550 -35.55 15.98 3.69
N VAL A 551 -35.90 15.34 4.80
CA VAL A 551 -35.61 15.87 6.15
C VAL A 551 -34.12 15.85 6.44
N ALA A 552 -33.42 14.77 6.09
CA ALA A 552 -31.96 14.69 6.20
C ALA A 552 -31.28 15.78 5.36
N MET A 553 -31.70 15.96 4.10
CA MET A 553 -31.19 17.00 3.21
C MET A 553 -31.42 18.41 3.76
N GLU A 554 -32.59 18.71 4.31
CA GLU A 554 -32.88 20.00 4.96
C GLU A 554 -31.94 20.24 6.15
N THR A 555 -31.69 19.21 6.96
CA THR A 555 -30.78 19.26 8.11
C THR A 555 -29.33 19.49 7.68
N PHE A 556 -28.83 18.66 6.76
CA PHE A 556 -27.48 18.77 6.21
C PHE A 556 -27.25 20.10 5.49
N ARG A 557 -28.29 20.66 4.84
CA ARG A 557 -28.21 21.97 4.21
C ARG A 557 -27.96 23.08 5.24
N ALA A 558 -28.72 23.08 6.33
CA ALA A 558 -28.57 24.07 7.41
C ALA A 558 -27.17 24.03 8.05
N GLU A 559 -26.53 22.87 8.04
CA GLU A 559 -25.16 22.67 8.55
C GLU A 559 -24.06 22.93 7.51
N GLY A 560 -24.40 23.33 6.29
CA GLY A 560 -23.40 23.62 5.24
C GLY A 560 -22.76 22.39 4.59
N ARG A 561 -23.34 21.18 4.75
CA ARG A 561 -22.84 19.97 4.07
C ARG A 561 -23.04 20.10 2.56
N GLN A 562 -22.12 19.53 1.78
CA GLN A 562 -22.03 19.78 0.35
C GLN A 562 -22.76 18.72 -0.49
N VAL A 563 -22.61 17.43 -0.14
CA VAL A 563 -23.08 16.31 -0.98
C VAL A 563 -23.87 15.29 -0.16
N MET A 564 -24.97 14.79 -0.73
CA MET A 564 -25.63 13.57 -0.28
C MET A 564 -25.60 12.52 -1.40
N ASN A 565 -25.01 11.36 -1.14
CA ASN A 565 -24.89 10.27 -2.12
C ASN A 565 -25.89 9.14 -1.81
N LEU A 566 -26.49 8.54 -2.84
CA LEU A 566 -27.49 7.47 -2.71
C LEU A 566 -26.96 6.06 -2.97
N ASN A 567 -25.63 5.87 -3.03
CA ASN A 567 -24.91 4.63 -3.33
C ASN A 567 -25.17 4.04 -4.73
N LEU A 568 -24.52 2.91 -5.03
CA LEU A 568 -24.56 2.20 -6.31
C LEU A 568 -25.97 1.76 -6.76
N ALA A 569 -26.34 2.10 -7.98
CA ALA A 569 -27.37 1.48 -8.80
C ALA A 569 -26.68 0.53 -9.80
N PRO A 570 -26.59 -0.78 -9.49
CA PRO A 570 -25.81 -1.71 -10.29
C PRO A 570 -26.52 -2.05 -11.61
N PHE A 571 -25.71 -2.36 -12.63
CA PHE A 571 -26.07 -2.89 -13.95
C PHE A 571 -26.94 -1.99 -14.83
N MET A 572 -27.20 -0.77 -14.37
CA MET A 572 -27.96 0.22 -15.13
C MET A 572 -27.00 1.25 -15.72
N LYS A 573 -27.35 1.78 -16.90
CA LYS A 573 -26.60 2.86 -17.56
C LYS A 573 -25.13 2.51 -17.82
N LEU A 574 -24.85 1.26 -18.15
CA LEU A 574 -23.49 0.75 -18.39
C LEU A 574 -22.79 1.47 -19.56
N GLU A 575 -23.58 1.96 -20.51
CA GLU A 575 -23.15 2.74 -21.66
C GLU A 575 -22.61 4.13 -21.32
N GLN A 576 -22.87 4.65 -20.12
CA GLN A 576 -22.32 5.93 -19.65
C GLN A 576 -20.84 5.81 -19.26
N GLY A 577 -20.38 4.61 -18.90
CA GLY A 577 -19.02 4.39 -18.43
C GLY A 577 -17.99 4.49 -19.54
N VAL A 578 -16.87 5.14 -19.24
CA VAL A 578 -15.75 5.38 -20.16
C VAL A 578 -15.00 4.09 -20.49
N PHE A 579 -15.03 3.09 -19.60
CA PHE A 579 -14.34 1.81 -19.75
C PHE A 579 -15.31 0.62 -19.81
N ASN A 580 -15.10 -0.24 -20.79
CA ASN A 580 -15.87 -1.48 -21.04
C ASN A 580 -14.99 -2.51 -21.75
N ASP A 581 -13.83 -2.80 -21.17
CA ASP A 581 -12.73 -3.53 -21.82
C ASP A 581 -13.06 -5.00 -22.12
N ASP A 582 -13.91 -5.67 -21.32
CA ASP A 582 -14.23 -7.09 -21.48
C ASP A 582 -15.71 -7.33 -21.88
N PHE A 583 -15.92 -7.94 -23.05
CA PHE A 583 -17.26 -8.24 -23.58
C PHE A 583 -18.05 -9.19 -22.68
N ALA A 584 -17.41 -10.22 -22.10
CA ALA A 584 -18.11 -11.21 -21.29
C ALA A 584 -18.63 -10.61 -19.98
N CYS A 585 -17.86 -9.72 -19.34
CA CYS A 585 -18.34 -8.93 -18.19
C CYS A 585 -19.53 -8.06 -18.57
N ARG A 586 -19.41 -7.29 -19.66
CA ARG A 586 -20.49 -6.42 -20.12
C ARG A 586 -21.77 -7.22 -20.38
N LEU A 587 -21.66 -8.35 -21.08
CA LEU A 587 -22.80 -9.23 -21.33
C LEU A 587 -23.40 -9.76 -20.02
N PHE A 588 -22.59 -10.17 -19.05
CA PHE A 588 -23.07 -10.60 -17.75
C PHE A 588 -23.85 -9.50 -17.03
N PHE A 589 -23.35 -8.26 -17.03
CA PHE A 589 -24.03 -7.12 -16.43
C PHE A 589 -25.34 -6.79 -17.16
N ASP A 590 -25.35 -6.74 -18.48
CA ASP A 590 -26.56 -6.51 -19.28
C ASP A 590 -27.64 -7.59 -19.02
N LEU A 591 -27.23 -8.85 -18.93
CA LEU A 591 -28.14 -9.95 -18.60
C LEU A 591 -28.65 -9.84 -17.15
N SER A 592 -27.80 -9.40 -16.22
CA SER A 592 -28.18 -9.20 -14.83
C SER A 592 -29.18 -8.05 -14.66
N ALA A 593 -29.01 -6.95 -15.42
CA ALA A 593 -29.98 -5.87 -15.45
C ALA A 593 -31.36 -6.36 -15.94
N ARG A 594 -31.39 -7.12 -17.03
CA ARG A 594 -32.63 -7.55 -17.70
C ARG A 594 -33.34 -8.70 -16.99
N TYR A 595 -32.59 -9.64 -16.42
CA TYR A 595 -33.11 -10.94 -15.95
C TYR A 595 -32.73 -11.25 -14.50
N GLY A 596 -31.91 -10.42 -13.86
CA GLY A 596 -31.44 -10.62 -12.49
C GLY A 596 -32.37 -10.06 -11.40
N ASN A 597 -33.49 -9.41 -11.76
CA ASN A 597 -34.40 -8.79 -10.78
C ASN A 597 -35.05 -9.79 -9.80
N ASP A 598 -35.09 -11.07 -10.14
CA ASP A 598 -35.51 -12.15 -9.23
C ASP A 598 -34.43 -12.62 -8.25
N ILE A 599 -33.19 -12.18 -8.45
CA ILE A 599 -32.07 -12.39 -7.52
C ILE A 599 -31.96 -11.17 -6.59
N TYR A 600 -31.96 -9.96 -7.16
CA TYR A 600 -31.92 -8.71 -6.43
C TYR A 600 -32.64 -7.60 -7.21
N ASN A 601 -33.36 -6.70 -6.54
CA ASN A 601 -34.20 -5.69 -7.18
C ASN A 601 -33.39 -4.51 -7.76
N PHE A 602 -32.63 -4.76 -8.83
CA PHE A 602 -31.76 -3.79 -9.48
C PHE A 602 -32.56 -2.62 -10.10
N GLU A 603 -33.62 -2.92 -10.85
CA GLU A 603 -34.44 -1.90 -11.53
C GLU A 603 -35.20 -1.02 -10.54
N GLY A 604 -35.82 -1.61 -9.52
CA GLY A 604 -36.55 -0.84 -8.51
C GLY A 604 -35.65 0.08 -7.70
N LEU A 605 -34.40 -0.36 -7.42
CA LEU A 605 -33.39 0.46 -6.76
C LEU A 605 -32.95 1.63 -7.64
N ALA A 606 -32.64 1.38 -8.92
CA ALA A 606 -32.26 2.43 -9.87
C ALA A 606 -33.42 3.43 -10.09
N PHE A 607 -34.65 2.94 -10.23
CA PHE A 607 -35.83 3.80 -10.34
C PHE A 607 -36.00 4.67 -9.10
N HIS A 608 -35.80 4.13 -7.89
CA HIS A 608 -35.87 4.92 -6.66
C HIS A 608 -34.89 6.10 -6.68
N LYS A 609 -33.64 5.86 -7.10
CA LYS A 609 -32.57 6.88 -7.11
C LYS A 609 -32.72 7.91 -8.24
N SER A 610 -33.26 7.51 -9.40
CA SER A 610 -33.45 8.42 -10.54
C SER A 610 -34.38 9.61 -10.24
N LYS A 611 -35.30 9.46 -9.28
CA LYS A 611 -36.29 10.49 -8.90
C LYS A 611 -35.65 11.77 -8.37
N TYR A 612 -34.45 11.65 -7.79
CA TYR A 612 -33.77 12.78 -7.18
C TYR A 612 -32.96 13.61 -8.19
N ARG A 613 -32.83 13.18 -9.46
CA ARG A 613 -32.13 13.95 -10.52
C ARG A 613 -30.78 14.55 -10.09
N GLY A 614 -30.00 13.80 -9.31
CA GLY A 614 -28.63 14.18 -8.95
C GLY A 614 -27.66 14.00 -10.12
N SER A 615 -26.41 14.42 -9.91
CA SER A 615 -25.32 14.06 -10.81
C SER A 615 -25.07 12.55 -10.73
N GLU A 616 -24.89 11.93 -11.88
CA GLU A 616 -24.64 10.50 -11.99
C GLU A 616 -23.15 10.27 -12.21
N LYS A 617 -22.56 9.42 -11.38
CA LYS A 617 -21.14 9.04 -11.48
C LYS A 617 -21.03 7.55 -11.75
N SER A 618 -20.36 7.17 -12.82
CA SER A 618 -20.15 5.76 -13.14
C SER A 618 -19.18 5.10 -12.16
N LEU A 619 -19.48 3.87 -11.78
CA LEU A 619 -18.65 3.00 -10.96
C LEU A 619 -18.18 1.81 -11.79
N TYR A 620 -17.00 1.27 -11.45
CA TYR A 620 -16.33 0.28 -12.25
C TYR A 620 -15.98 -0.98 -11.47
N PHE A 621 -15.73 -2.04 -12.23
CA PHE A 621 -15.15 -3.29 -11.80
C PHE A 621 -13.88 -3.54 -12.60
N ALA A 622 -12.81 -3.92 -11.91
CA ALA A 622 -11.51 -4.19 -12.51
C ALA A 622 -11.03 -5.58 -12.13
N SER A 623 -10.56 -6.34 -13.13
CA SER A 623 -9.98 -7.66 -12.91
C SER A 623 -8.76 -7.88 -13.80
N ASN A 624 -7.73 -8.49 -13.21
CA ASN A 624 -6.55 -8.98 -13.93
C ASN A 624 -6.65 -10.48 -14.28
N ASN A 625 -7.83 -11.08 -14.11
CA ASN A 625 -8.06 -12.47 -14.51
C ASN A 625 -8.19 -12.57 -16.03
N PHE A 626 -7.78 -13.70 -16.59
CA PHE A 626 -7.98 -14.00 -18.00
C PHE A 626 -9.48 -13.98 -18.37
N TRP A 627 -10.33 -14.46 -17.46
CA TRP A 627 -11.80 -14.45 -17.58
C TRP A 627 -12.45 -13.62 -16.45
N PRO A 628 -12.52 -12.28 -16.59
CA PRO A 628 -13.03 -11.37 -15.55
C PRO A 628 -14.45 -11.67 -15.05
N ALA A 629 -15.33 -12.22 -15.90
CA ALA A 629 -16.70 -12.57 -15.49
C ALA A 629 -16.75 -13.59 -14.34
N ASN A 630 -15.72 -14.44 -14.18
CA ASN A 630 -15.61 -15.34 -13.03
C ASN A 630 -15.43 -14.56 -11.72
N ASP A 631 -14.68 -13.46 -11.76
CA ASP A 631 -14.45 -12.65 -10.57
C ASP A 631 -15.69 -11.84 -10.18
N VAL A 632 -16.53 -11.48 -11.14
CA VAL A 632 -17.85 -10.90 -10.86
C VAL A 632 -18.70 -11.88 -10.03
N TYR A 633 -18.74 -13.16 -10.45
CA TYR A 633 -19.40 -14.20 -9.67
C TYR A 633 -18.79 -14.35 -8.28
N LEU A 634 -17.46 -14.39 -8.17
CA LEU A 634 -16.78 -14.51 -6.89
C LEU A 634 -17.09 -13.32 -5.96
N ALA A 635 -17.19 -12.10 -6.50
CA ALA A 635 -17.63 -10.94 -5.76
C ALA A 635 -19.07 -11.09 -5.24
N PHE A 636 -19.97 -11.62 -6.08
CA PHE A 636 -21.36 -11.88 -5.69
C PHE A 636 -21.49 -12.97 -4.63
N LEU A 637 -20.68 -14.03 -4.75
CA LEU A 637 -20.60 -15.10 -3.77
C LEU A 637 -20.09 -14.56 -2.43
N SER A 638 -19.02 -13.74 -2.44
CA SER A 638 -18.45 -13.16 -1.23
C SER A 638 -19.40 -12.18 -0.52
N ALA A 639 -20.30 -11.54 -1.28
CA ALA A 639 -21.28 -10.60 -0.77
C ALA A 639 -22.59 -11.26 -0.33
N ASP A 640 -22.67 -12.59 -0.32
CA ASP A 640 -23.89 -13.35 0.01
C ASP A 640 -25.09 -13.08 -0.92
N ILE A 641 -24.84 -12.60 -2.14
CA ILE A 641 -25.87 -12.36 -3.16
C ILE A 641 -26.33 -13.69 -3.80
N THR A 642 -25.42 -14.65 -3.92
CA THR A 642 -25.69 -15.97 -4.51
C THR A 642 -25.03 -17.10 -3.73
N ARG A 643 -25.63 -18.30 -3.76
CA ARG A 643 -25.04 -19.54 -3.22
C ARG A 643 -24.37 -20.41 -4.29
N SER A 644 -24.72 -20.22 -5.56
CA SER A 644 -24.33 -21.14 -6.63
C SER A 644 -24.20 -20.44 -7.98
N TYR A 645 -23.05 -20.67 -8.63
CA TYR A 645 -22.79 -20.21 -9.99
C TYR A 645 -23.85 -20.72 -10.96
N PHE A 646 -24.08 -22.03 -10.97
CA PHE A 646 -24.99 -22.68 -11.91
C PHE A 646 -26.44 -22.27 -11.68
N GLU A 647 -26.83 -22.02 -10.44
CA GLU A 647 -28.16 -21.48 -10.14
C GLU A 647 -28.33 -20.07 -10.70
N THR A 648 -27.32 -19.21 -10.50
CA THR A 648 -27.31 -17.83 -10.99
C THR A 648 -27.42 -17.81 -12.51
N VAL A 649 -26.56 -18.56 -13.21
CA VAL A 649 -26.59 -18.68 -14.66
C VAL A 649 -27.91 -19.31 -15.13
N GLY A 650 -28.40 -20.35 -14.45
CA GLY A 650 -29.66 -20.99 -14.78
C GLY A 650 -30.88 -20.07 -14.64
N ARG A 651 -30.89 -19.17 -13.64
CA ARG A 651 -31.92 -18.12 -13.50
C ARG A 651 -31.83 -17.10 -14.64
N LEU A 652 -30.62 -16.62 -14.96
CA LEU A 652 -30.41 -15.70 -16.09
C LEU A 652 -30.84 -16.33 -17.43
N LEU A 653 -30.44 -17.58 -17.69
CA LEU A 653 -30.83 -18.33 -18.89
C LEU A 653 -32.35 -18.53 -18.97
N ARG A 654 -33.01 -18.93 -17.88
CA ARG A 654 -34.48 -19.03 -17.84
C ARG A 654 -35.15 -17.70 -18.16
N GLY A 655 -34.63 -16.58 -17.66
CA GLY A 655 -35.09 -15.24 -18.00
C GLY A 655 -34.96 -14.93 -19.50
N ILE A 656 -33.82 -15.28 -20.11
CA ILE A 656 -33.60 -15.14 -21.57
C ILE A 656 -34.61 -15.97 -22.36
N PHE A 657 -34.85 -17.23 -22.00
CA PHE A 657 -35.80 -18.10 -22.69
C PHE A 657 -37.25 -17.67 -22.50
N ALA A 658 -37.63 -17.20 -21.30
CA ALA A 658 -38.97 -16.67 -21.03
C ALA A 658 -39.21 -15.32 -21.73
N GLY A 659 -38.18 -14.45 -21.80
CA GLY A 659 -38.20 -13.19 -22.53
C GLY A 659 -38.29 -13.36 -24.05
N ARG A 660 -37.69 -14.44 -24.60
CA ARG A 660 -37.88 -14.83 -26.01
C ARG A 660 -39.30 -15.31 -26.28
N ARG A 661 -39.92 -16.08 -25.38
CA ARG A 661 -41.34 -16.52 -25.51
C ARG A 661 -42.35 -15.36 -25.42
N ARG A 662 -42.03 -14.26 -24.72
CA ARG A 662 -42.88 -13.05 -24.69
C ARG A 662 -42.71 -12.13 -25.90
N ARG A 663 -41.71 -12.36 -26.77
CA ARG A 663 -41.50 -11.61 -28.02
C ARG A 663 -42.23 -12.20 -29.24
N ASP A 664 -42.94 -13.31 -29.08
CA ASP A 664 -43.96 -13.76 -30.04
C ASP A 664 -45.35 -13.52 -29.47
N PRO A 665 -46.00 -12.42 -29.89
CA PRO A 665 -47.39 -12.56 -30.27
C PRO A 665 -47.66 -11.85 -31.61
N ALA A 666 -48.16 -12.63 -32.58
CA ALA A 666 -48.98 -12.20 -33.71
C ALA A 666 -48.47 -11.04 -34.59
N GLY A 667 -47.98 -11.38 -35.78
CA GLY A 667 -47.67 -10.43 -36.84
C GLY A 667 -47.24 -11.08 -38.17
N ALA A 668 -47.90 -12.17 -38.55
CA ALA A 668 -47.82 -12.74 -39.90
C ALA A 668 -49.17 -13.41 -40.23
N ALA A 669 -50.14 -12.56 -40.57
CA ALA A 669 -51.31 -12.77 -41.44
C ALA A 669 -52.38 -11.74 -41.06
#